data_AF-E0UA02-F1
#
_entry.id   AF-E0UA02-F1
#
_cell.length_a   1.000
_cell.length_b   1.000
_cell.length_c   1.000
_cell.angle_alpha   90.00
_cell.angle_beta   90.00
_cell.angle_gamma   90.00
#
_symmetry.space_group_name_H-M   'P 1'
#
loop_
_entity.id
_entity.type
_entity.pdbx_description
1 polymer ?
#
loop_
_entity_poly.entity_id
_entity_poly.type
_entity_poly.pdbx_seq_one_letter_code
_entity_poly.pdbx_strand_id
1 'polypeptide(L)'
;MYLAVIAFGSNDNAKSNLVKGLKTLAQKVRILALSPVYENPAIGHHTSPPYLNGACLIETNLPPLKLYEQVLRPTEDELGRIRAKSGKAKCSIDLDLVLYEQEILQLPKLQLPAPDILRYAYVAVPLSFLVPDWIHPLTQETMAQIGNRFSQEKASFYHHTEVNAAIASEIFTPTSSTRQPLYWQKLPLNKRSGSQVFETLFLHPQDKIHKIATLLESPGNSNSSQLARYSICAGSPRVINGQPQVWTPAVGDILPFLRRLLDSAHHNTSLPAIVPPELPFSGGWLGWLGYDLATEIEQLPEYKADPLPFPIAYWYEPDSFAVLDHQQQILWLAASDSPQLEVMEKRLEKAAQKIEDPRLNLCSTHPVTPIFQMNQQEYIAAVQKAKKYIQAGDIFQANLSLRFEAHTVFDSWSIYRALQKINPSPFASYWQTPWGAMISCSPERLIQRTGQQVQTRPIAGTRARGVTPTEDEQLAEELIANIKERAEHIMLVDLERNDLGRVCQWGTVKVDELLTIERYSHVMHLVSNVVGTLHPNSDTVDLIRGVFPGGTITGCPKVRCMEIIEELEPVKRNLFYGSCGYLDWRGNLDLNILIRTLLYSDLKDCSGAIVWGQVGAGIVADSDPEKEWYESLHKAQAQLNALNLAEIFYHSTF
;
A
#
# COMPACT_ATOMS: atom_id res chain seq x y z
N MET A 1 22.91 4.51 15.61
CA MET A 1 23.41 3.96 14.34
C MET A 1 23.29 5.06 13.29
N TYR A 2 24.02 4.97 12.19
CA TYR A 2 24.09 5.99 11.15
C TYR A 2 23.52 5.44 9.84
N LEU A 3 22.80 6.29 9.11
CA LEU A 3 22.33 6.04 7.76
C LEU A 3 23.38 6.46 6.73
N ALA A 4 23.54 5.62 5.73
CA ALA A 4 24.41 5.90 4.60
C ALA A 4 23.80 5.36 3.31
N VAL A 5 24.13 5.99 2.19
CA VAL A 5 23.73 5.52 0.86
C VAL A 5 24.97 5.07 0.13
N ILE A 6 24.91 3.85 -0.41
CA ILE A 6 25.95 3.28 -1.25
C ILE A 6 25.40 3.19 -2.66
N ALA A 7 26.07 3.84 -3.62
CA ALA A 7 25.84 3.59 -5.04
C ALA A 7 26.60 2.33 -5.43
N PHE A 8 25.99 1.49 -6.27
CA PHE A 8 26.60 0.27 -6.75
C PHE A 8 26.51 0.16 -8.27
N GLY A 9 27.51 -0.46 -8.90
CA GLY A 9 27.58 -0.58 -10.35
C GLY A 9 28.37 -1.79 -10.84
N SER A 10 28.00 -2.38 -11.98
CA SER A 10 28.77 -3.46 -12.61
C SER A 10 28.60 -3.47 -14.13
N ASN A 11 29.63 -3.84 -14.88
CA ASN A 11 29.56 -4.07 -16.34
C ASN A 11 30.23 -5.37 -16.81
N ASP A 12 30.70 -6.21 -15.89
CA ASP A 12 31.22 -7.54 -16.19
C ASP A 12 30.33 -8.57 -15.50
N ASN A 13 29.65 -9.43 -16.27
CA ASN A 13 28.61 -10.35 -15.76
C ASN A 13 27.63 -9.64 -14.80
N ALA A 14 27.20 -8.43 -15.18
CA ALA A 14 26.65 -7.43 -14.28
C ALA A 14 25.50 -7.93 -13.40
N LYS A 15 24.53 -8.63 -13.99
CA LYS A 15 23.40 -9.23 -13.24
C LYS A 15 23.89 -10.12 -12.08
N SER A 16 24.77 -11.08 -12.37
CA SER A 16 25.27 -12.02 -11.36
C SER A 16 26.14 -11.33 -10.31
N ASN A 17 26.96 -10.37 -10.71
CA ASN A 17 27.88 -9.73 -9.78
C ASN A 17 27.18 -8.71 -8.87
N LEU A 18 26.15 -8.01 -9.35
CA LEU A 18 25.32 -7.17 -8.49
C LEU A 18 24.61 -7.99 -7.39
N VAL A 19 24.00 -9.13 -7.76
CA VAL A 19 23.35 -10.03 -6.80
C VAL A 19 24.34 -10.53 -5.76
N LYS A 20 25.48 -11.08 -6.20
CA LYS A 20 26.53 -11.56 -5.28
C LYS A 20 27.07 -10.45 -4.40
N GLY A 21 27.31 -9.27 -4.96
CA GLY A 21 27.93 -8.19 -4.22
C GLY A 21 27.03 -7.55 -3.19
N LEU A 22 25.75 -7.37 -3.49
CA LEU A 22 24.80 -6.87 -2.50
C LEU A 22 24.47 -7.92 -1.43
N LYS A 23 24.48 -9.21 -1.77
CA LYS A 23 24.41 -10.29 -0.79
C LYS A 23 25.62 -10.29 0.16
N THR A 24 26.83 -10.15 -0.37
CA THR A 24 28.05 -10.04 0.46
C THR A 24 28.04 -8.77 1.31
N LEU A 25 27.57 -7.64 0.75
CA LEU A 25 27.44 -6.39 1.49
C LEU A 25 26.43 -6.52 2.65
N ALA A 26 25.29 -7.17 2.41
CA ALA A 26 24.24 -7.41 3.42
C ALA A 26 24.73 -8.27 4.61
N GLN A 27 25.82 -9.04 4.46
CA GLN A 27 26.43 -9.78 5.56
C GLN A 27 27.25 -8.89 6.50
N LYS A 28 27.65 -7.70 6.04
CA LYS A 28 28.58 -6.79 6.75
C LYS A 28 27.88 -5.53 7.27
N VAL A 29 26.81 -5.10 6.61
CA VAL A 29 25.98 -3.94 6.97
C VAL A 29 24.50 -4.23 6.76
N ARG A 30 23.64 -3.49 7.46
CA ARG A 30 22.19 -3.64 7.33
C ARG A 30 21.70 -2.85 6.12
N ILE A 31 21.23 -3.53 5.07
CA ILE A 31 20.57 -2.90 3.92
C ILE A 31 19.08 -2.71 4.24
N LEU A 32 18.60 -1.47 4.21
CA LEU A 32 17.23 -1.07 4.54
C LEU A 32 16.33 -0.99 3.32
N ALA A 33 16.86 -0.55 2.18
CA ALA A 33 16.11 -0.37 0.94
C ALA A 33 17.06 -0.39 -0.27
N LEU A 34 16.49 -0.65 -1.45
CA LEU A 34 17.18 -0.63 -2.73
C LEU A 34 16.44 0.29 -3.70
N SER A 35 17.19 1.00 -4.54
CA SER A 35 16.62 1.59 -5.75
C SER A 35 16.36 0.49 -6.80
N PRO A 36 15.56 0.78 -7.83
CA PRO A 36 15.64 0.05 -9.07
C PRO A 36 17.06 0.08 -9.62
N VAL A 37 17.43 -0.99 -10.33
CA VAL A 37 18.64 -1.09 -11.14
C VAL A 37 18.34 -0.57 -12.54
N TYR A 38 19.20 0.33 -13.00
CA TYR A 38 19.14 1.00 -14.28
C TYR A 38 20.33 0.60 -15.14
N GLU A 39 20.11 0.42 -16.44
CA GLU A 39 21.19 0.26 -17.40
C GLU A 39 21.55 1.58 -18.08
N ASN A 40 22.84 1.85 -18.20
CA ASN A 40 23.34 2.97 -18.98
C ASN A 40 24.64 2.64 -19.73
N PRO A 41 24.91 3.29 -20.87
CA PRO A 41 26.16 3.13 -21.59
C PRO A 41 27.39 3.46 -20.74
N ALA A 42 28.50 2.77 -21.00
CA ALA A 42 29.77 3.08 -20.36
C ALA A 42 30.27 4.47 -20.78
N ILE A 43 30.40 5.39 -19.81
CA ILE A 43 30.87 6.75 -20.09
C ILE A 43 32.33 6.73 -20.56
N GLY A 44 32.56 7.29 -21.76
CA GLY A 44 33.89 7.49 -22.35
C GLY A 44 34.44 6.31 -23.14
N HIS A 45 33.73 5.17 -23.24
CA HIS A 45 34.18 3.99 -23.96
C HIS A 45 33.03 3.25 -24.65
N HIS A 46 32.76 3.57 -25.91
CA HIS A 46 31.63 3.03 -26.69
C HIS A 46 31.71 1.51 -27.01
N THR A 47 32.84 0.85 -26.70
CA THR A 47 33.05 -0.59 -26.96
C THR A 47 32.92 -1.47 -25.72
N SER A 48 32.77 -0.87 -24.53
CA SER A 48 32.57 -1.62 -23.29
C SER A 48 31.09 -2.00 -23.10
N PRO A 49 30.79 -3.14 -22.45
CA PRO A 49 29.41 -3.48 -22.08
C PRO A 49 28.77 -2.36 -21.25
N PRO A 50 27.43 -2.20 -21.32
CA PRO A 50 26.73 -1.22 -20.50
C PRO A 50 26.86 -1.56 -19.01
N TYR A 51 26.73 -0.54 -18.17
CA TYR A 51 26.70 -0.71 -16.73
C TYR A 51 25.26 -0.91 -16.26
N LEU A 52 25.09 -1.81 -15.29
CA LEU A 52 23.94 -1.84 -14.41
C LEU A 52 24.28 -1.09 -13.12
N ASN A 53 23.52 -0.05 -12.79
CA ASN A 53 23.73 0.82 -11.65
C ASN A 53 22.49 0.90 -10.76
N GLY A 54 22.69 1.07 -9.46
CA GLY A 54 21.64 1.30 -8.49
C GLY A 54 22.22 1.87 -7.20
N ALA A 55 21.39 1.97 -6.17
CA ALA A 55 21.82 2.38 -4.85
C ALA A 55 21.11 1.59 -3.76
N CYS A 56 21.75 1.48 -2.61
CA CYS A 56 21.16 0.90 -1.41
C CYS A 56 21.28 1.84 -0.22
N LEU A 57 20.21 1.92 0.58
CA LEU A 57 20.20 2.63 1.85
C LEU A 57 20.63 1.63 2.91
N ILE A 58 21.60 2.00 3.73
CA ILE A 58 22.13 1.13 4.77
C ILE A 58 22.10 1.80 6.15
N GLU A 59 22.10 0.97 7.18
CA GLU A 59 22.40 1.34 8.56
C GLU A 59 23.73 0.71 8.99
N THR A 60 24.56 1.50 9.67
CA THR A 60 25.86 1.06 10.18
C THR A 60 26.22 1.70 11.52
N ASN A 61 27.12 1.07 12.28
CA ASN A 61 27.77 1.66 13.44
C ASN A 61 29.19 2.16 13.14
N LEU A 62 29.66 2.01 11.91
CA LEU A 62 31.01 2.40 11.49
C LEU A 62 31.03 3.83 10.96
N PRO A 63 31.99 4.68 11.38
CA PRO A 63 32.17 6.01 10.79
C PRO A 63 32.57 5.91 9.31
N PRO A 64 32.37 6.98 8.50
CA PRO A 64 32.45 6.93 7.04
C PRO A 64 33.73 6.28 6.49
N LEU A 65 34.89 6.69 6.99
CA LEU A 65 36.18 6.17 6.53
C LEU A 65 36.36 4.68 6.86
N LYS A 66 35.88 4.23 8.03
CA LYS A 66 35.92 2.81 8.40
C LYS A 66 34.93 1.98 7.58
N LEU A 67 33.72 2.49 7.33
CA LEU A 67 32.77 1.83 6.44
C LEU A 67 33.39 1.63 5.05
N TYR A 68 34.02 2.67 4.51
CA TYR A 68 34.73 2.60 3.23
C TYR A 68 35.87 1.56 3.25
N GLU A 69 36.81 1.67 4.19
CA GLU A 69 38.02 0.84 4.21
C GLU A 69 37.81 -0.60 4.70
N GLN A 70 36.83 -0.85 5.58
CA GLN A 70 36.62 -2.15 6.23
C GLN A 70 35.43 -2.93 5.67
N VAL A 71 34.50 -2.28 4.96
CA VAL A 71 33.34 -2.95 4.37
C VAL A 71 33.34 -2.86 2.86
N LEU A 72 33.38 -1.65 2.29
CA LEU A 72 33.19 -1.49 0.84
C LEU A 72 34.37 -2.05 0.06
N ARG A 73 35.60 -1.61 0.36
CA ARG A 73 36.80 -2.09 -0.35
C ARG A 73 37.02 -3.60 -0.23
N PRO A 74 36.91 -4.21 0.96
CA PRO A 74 37.03 -5.66 1.08
C PRO A 74 35.93 -6.42 0.31
N THR A 75 34.72 -5.87 0.23
CA THR A 75 33.62 -6.48 -0.55
C THR A 75 33.91 -6.42 -2.05
N GLU A 76 34.41 -5.30 -2.56
CA GLU A 76 34.89 -5.20 -3.96
C GLU A 76 36.04 -6.18 -4.24
N ASP A 77 36.99 -6.31 -3.32
CA ASP A 77 38.17 -7.17 -3.46
C ASP A 77 37.79 -8.66 -3.45
N GLU A 78 36.87 -9.09 -2.58
CA GLU A 78 36.30 -10.45 -2.55
C GLU A 78 35.62 -10.83 -3.87
N LEU A 79 35.09 -9.84 -4.60
CA LEU A 79 34.42 -10.02 -5.89
C LEU A 79 35.36 -9.75 -7.07
N GLY A 80 36.67 -9.68 -6.81
CA GLY A 80 37.70 -9.62 -7.84
C GLY A 80 37.83 -8.27 -8.54
N ARG A 81 37.51 -7.15 -7.88
CA ARG A 81 37.71 -5.81 -8.45
C ARG A 81 39.19 -5.57 -8.79
N ILE A 82 39.48 -5.38 -10.09
CA ILE A 82 40.81 -4.97 -10.55
C ILE A 82 40.82 -3.44 -10.79
N ARG A 83 41.69 -2.72 -10.05
CA ARG A 83 41.84 -1.26 -10.15
C ARG A 83 43.06 -0.90 -11.00
N ALA A 84 42.90 -0.84 -12.33
CA ALA A 84 44.00 -0.56 -13.27
C ALA A 84 44.33 0.96 -13.34
N LYS A 85 45.63 1.30 -13.54
CA LYS A 85 46.12 2.71 -13.62
C LYS A 85 45.78 3.44 -14.93
N SER A 86 45.33 2.75 -15.96
CA SER A 86 44.94 3.33 -17.26
C SER A 86 43.72 2.60 -17.83
N GLY A 87 42.60 3.30 -17.97
CA GLY A 87 41.50 2.91 -18.87
C GLY A 87 40.67 1.68 -18.45
N LYS A 88 39.89 1.85 -17.38
CA LYS A 88 38.51 1.34 -17.16
C LYS A 88 38.13 0.02 -17.87
N ALA A 89 38.69 -1.04 -17.31
CA ALA A 89 38.43 -2.45 -17.55
C ALA A 89 37.03 -2.92 -17.09
N LYS A 90 36.70 -4.17 -17.45
CA LYS A 90 35.66 -4.99 -16.81
C LYS A 90 35.57 -4.72 -15.30
N CYS A 91 34.41 -4.27 -14.86
CA CYS A 91 34.09 -3.95 -13.47
C CYS A 91 33.16 -5.02 -12.92
N SER A 92 33.67 -5.88 -12.04
CA SER A 92 32.86 -6.89 -11.36
C SER A 92 31.83 -6.24 -10.45
N ILE A 93 32.23 -5.34 -9.54
CA ILE A 93 31.31 -4.45 -8.80
C ILE A 93 32.05 -3.20 -8.34
N ASP A 94 31.43 -2.03 -8.40
CA ASP A 94 31.84 -0.79 -7.75
C ASP A 94 30.87 -0.52 -6.59
N LEU A 95 31.39 -0.13 -5.43
CA LEU A 95 30.61 0.27 -4.26
C LEU A 95 31.12 1.62 -3.74
N ASP A 96 30.36 2.67 -4.03
CA ASP A 96 30.72 4.04 -3.66
C ASP A 96 29.84 4.53 -2.51
N LEU A 97 30.47 4.92 -1.41
CA LEU A 97 29.78 5.63 -0.33
C LEU A 97 29.48 7.05 -0.81
N VAL A 98 28.20 7.35 -1.08
CA VAL A 98 27.79 8.60 -1.73
C VAL A 98 27.16 9.60 -0.77
N LEU A 99 26.41 9.12 0.23
CA LEU A 99 25.85 9.95 1.31
C LEU A 99 26.07 9.26 2.65
N TYR A 100 26.24 10.06 3.70
CA TYR A 100 26.34 9.57 5.08
C TYR A 100 25.80 10.65 6.02
N GLU A 101 24.62 10.42 6.60
CA GLU A 101 23.86 11.43 7.34
C GLU A 101 23.89 12.82 6.66
N GLN A 102 24.26 13.86 7.41
CA GLN A 102 24.53 15.22 6.94
C GLN A 102 26.04 15.53 6.91
N GLU A 103 26.89 14.51 6.89
CA GLU A 103 28.34 14.68 6.94
C GLU A 103 28.89 15.32 5.66
N ILE A 104 29.80 16.27 5.84
CA ILE A 104 30.61 16.85 4.77
C ILE A 104 32.06 16.48 5.05
N LEU A 105 32.62 15.63 4.21
CA LEU A 105 33.96 15.07 4.38
C LEU A 105 34.78 15.25 3.11
N GLN A 106 36.01 15.74 3.25
CA GLN A 106 36.94 15.95 2.14
C GLN A 106 38.28 15.26 2.47
N LEU A 107 38.38 13.97 2.15
CA LEU A 107 39.61 13.18 2.30
C LEU A 107 40.14 12.77 0.92
N PRO A 108 41.46 12.52 0.79
CA PRO A 108 42.06 12.10 -0.48
C PRO A 108 41.44 10.83 -1.11
N LYS A 109 40.84 9.96 -0.28
CA LYS A 109 40.26 8.68 -0.71
C LYS A 109 38.73 8.63 -0.63
N LEU A 110 38.08 9.62 -0.01
CA LEU A 110 36.64 9.62 0.24
C LEU A 110 36.14 11.07 0.33
N GLN A 111 35.17 11.41 -0.51
CA GLN A 111 34.49 12.70 -0.48
C GLN A 111 33.01 12.46 -0.21
N LEU A 112 32.46 13.17 0.77
CA LEU A 112 31.05 13.13 1.12
C LEU A 112 30.48 14.55 1.19
N PRO A 113 29.31 14.80 0.59
CA PRO A 113 28.64 13.95 -0.41
C PRO A 113 29.54 13.67 -1.62
N ALA A 114 29.36 12.52 -2.27
CA ALA A 114 30.13 12.21 -3.47
C ALA A 114 29.82 13.22 -4.59
N PRO A 115 30.84 13.83 -5.24
CA PRO A 115 30.63 14.80 -6.33
C PRO A 115 29.82 14.24 -7.49
N ASP A 116 29.92 12.92 -7.69
CA ASP A 116 29.26 12.18 -8.77
C ASP A 116 27.73 12.27 -8.71
N ILE A 117 27.15 12.51 -7.53
CA ILE A 117 25.71 12.77 -7.35
C ILE A 117 25.24 13.95 -8.22
N LEU A 118 26.06 14.99 -8.37
CA LEU A 118 25.71 16.19 -9.13
C LEU A 118 26.15 16.12 -10.60
N ARG A 119 26.91 15.09 -10.97
CA ARG A 119 27.57 15.00 -12.27
C ARG A 119 26.97 13.93 -13.18
N TYR A 120 26.48 12.84 -12.60
CA TYR A 120 26.12 11.65 -13.35
C TYR A 120 24.70 11.18 -13.03
N ALA A 121 23.87 11.08 -14.08
CA ALA A 121 22.49 10.59 -13.97
C ALA A 121 22.42 9.19 -13.34
N TYR A 122 23.37 8.31 -13.65
CA TYR A 122 23.39 6.94 -13.12
C TYR A 122 23.67 6.84 -11.61
N VAL A 123 24.08 7.94 -10.96
CA VAL A 123 24.16 8.05 -9.50
C VAL A 123 22.95 8.81 -8.96
N ALA A 124 22.64 9.97 -9.57
CA ALA A 124 21.55 10.83 -9.12
C ALA A 124 20.17 10.17 -9.17
N VAL A 125 19.85 9.45 -10.25
CA VAL A 125 18.52 8.87 -10.47
C VAL A 125 18.22 7.73 -9.47
N PRO A 126 19.11 6.74 -9.25
CA PRO A 126 18.92 5.76 -8.18
C PRO A 126 18.67 6.40 -6.80
N LEU A 127 19.46 7.41 -6.44
CA LEU A 127 19.33 8.12 -5.16
C LEU A 127 18.00 8.86 -5.08
N SER A 128 17.55 9.45 -6.19
CA SER A 128 16.26 10.16 -6.27
C SER A 128 15.06 9.25 -6.03
N PHE A 129 15.18 7.96 -6.34
CA PHE A 129 14.15 6.97 -6.04
C PHE A 129 14.27 6.44 -4.61
N LEU A 130 15.49 6.13 -4.18
CA LEU A 130 15.76 5.43 -2.93
C LEU A 130 15.58 6.33 -1.70
N VAL A 131 16.06 7.57 -1.77
CA VAL A 131 16.02 8.55 -0.69
C VAL A 131 15.62 9.92 -1.24
N PRO A 132 14.43 10.04 -1.87
CA PRO A 132 14.00 11.24 -2.58
C PRO A 132 14.11 12.51 -1.74
N ASP A 133 13.94 12.39 -0.42
CA ASP A 133 13.89 13.50 0.53
C ASP A 133 15.21 13.80 1.23
N TRP A 134 16.25 13.01 0.97
CA TRP A 134 17.57 13.29 1.53
C TRP A 134 18.12 14.58 0.93
N ILE A 135 18.34 15.58 1.79
CA ILE A 135 18.88 16.89 1.40
C ILE A 135 20.38 16.74 1.22
N HIS A 136 20.90 17.10 0.04
CA HIS A 136 22.32 17.15 -0.24
C HIS A 136 22.98 18.24 0.62
N PRO A 137 23.90 17.89 1.54
CA PRO A 137 24.53 18.84 2.46
C PRO A 137 25.14 20.09 1.81
N LEU A 138 25.65 19.97 0.58
CA LEU A 138 26.29 21.09 -0.13
C LEU A 138 25.34 21.96 -0.96
N THR A 139 24.35 21.37 -1.65
CA THR A 139 23.48 22.13 -2.56
C THR A 139 22.18 22.53 -1.91
N GLN A 140 21.85 21.94 -0.75
CA GLN A 140 20.58 22.11 -0.05
C GLN A 140 19.36 21.69 -0.89
N GLU A 141 19.58 20.89 -1.94
CA GLU A 141 18.53 20.28 -2.74
C GLU A 141 18.31 18.83 -2.33
N THR A 142 17.09 18.37 -2.47
CA THR A 142 16.72 16.97 -2.24
C THR A 142 17.25 16.08 -3.37
N MET A 143 17.49 14.79 -3.09
CA MET A 143 17.88 13.84 -4.15
C MET A 143 16.85 13.77 -5.28
N ALA A 144 15.56 13.96 -5.00
CA ALA A 144 14.53 14.07 -6.03
C ALA A 144 14.78 15.26 -6.98
N GLN A 145 15.08 16.45 -6.43
CA GLN A 145 15.39 17.64 -7.24
C GLN A 145 16.66 17.44 -8.06
N ILE A 146 17.70 16.88 -7.45
CA ILE A 146 18.96 16.57 -8.14
C ILE A 146 18.73 15.55 -9.26
N GLY A 147 17.97 14.48 -9.01
CA GLY A 147 17.61 13.49 -10.03
C GLY A 147 16.81 14.09 -11.19
N ASN A 148 15.91 15.05 -10.92
CA ASN A 148 15.10 15.72 -11.95
C ASN A 148 15.93 16.59 -12.91
N ARG A 149 17.11 17.07 -12.49
CA ARG A 149 18.05 17.75 -13.40
C ARG A 149 18.47 16.87 -14.58
N PHE A 150 18.43 15.55 -14.38
CA PHE A 150 18.78 14.56 -15.38
C PHE A 150 17.55 13.97 -16.08
N SER A 151 16.39 14.63 -16.03
CA SER A 151 15.11 14.13 -16.60
C SER A 151 15.20 13.67 -18.06
N GLN A 152 15.98 14.35 -18.91
CA GLN A 152 16.21 13.95 -20.30
C GLN A 152 17.05 12.66 -20.41
N GLU A 153 18.08 12.50 -19.57
CA GLU A 153 18.91 11.29 -19.53
C GLU A 153 18.17 10.13 -18.84
N LYS A 154 17.35 10.42 -17.82
CA LYS A 154 16.48 9.47 -17.11
C LYS A 154 15.52 8.75 -18.05
N ALA A 155 15.01 9.43 -19.08
CA ALA A 155 14.15 8.83 -20.10
C ALA A 155 14.85 7.76 -20.96
N SER A 156 16.19 7.71 -20.94
CA SER A 156 17.00 6.72 -21.67
C SER A 156 17.39 5.50 -20.81
N PHE A 157 17.02 5.48 -19.53
CA PHE A 157 17.39 4.39 -18.63
C PHE A 157 16.43 3.21 -18.75
N TYR A 158 16.99 2.04 -19.03
CA TYR A 158 16.24 0.78 -19.03
C TYR A 158 16.18 0.20 -17.62
N HIS A 159 14.98 -0.13 -17.17
CA HIS A 159 14.74 -0.79 -15.89
C HIS A 159 14.99 -2.30 -16.01
N HIS A 160 15.85 -2.85 -15.15
CA HIS A 160 16.08 -4.30 -15.10
C HIS A 160 15.26 -4.95 -13.99
N THR A 161 13.96 -5.12 -14.24
CA THR A 161 13.00 -5.75 -13.30
C THR A 161 13.45 -7.14 -12.83
N GLU A 162 13.99 -7.98 -13.73
CA GLU A 162 14.55 -9.30 -13.38
C GLU A 162 15.72 -9.22 -12.39
N VAL A 163 16.59 -8.22 -12.54
CA VAL A 163 17.76 -8.05 -11.67
C VAL A 163 17.35 -7.50 -10.31
N ASN A 164 16.38 -6.57 -10.29
CA ASN A 164 15.76 -6.09 -9.06
C ASN A 164 15.15 -7.24 -8.26
N ALA A 165 14.37 -8.11 -8.92
CA ALA A 165 13.78 -9.29 -8.30
C ALA A 165 14.86 -10.23 -7.77
N ALA A 166 15.91 -10.54 -8.55
CA ALA A 166 17.00 -11.41 -8.11
C ALA A 166 17.74 -10.86 -6.87
N ILE A 167 18.07 -9.56 -6.87
CA ILE A 167 18.74 -8.91 -5.73
C ILE A 167 17.81 -8.89 -4.50
N ALA A 168 16.56 -8.47 -4.66
CA ALA A 168 15.60 -8.42 -3.57
C ALA A 168 15.33 -9.82 -2.98
N SER A 169 15.28 -10.85 -3.84
CA SER A 169 15.08 -12.25 -3.44
C SER A 169 16.24 -12.85 -2.66
N GLU A 170 17.41 -12.23 -2.65
CA GLU A 170 18.59 -12.69 -1.91
C GLU A 170 18.80 -11.87 -0.62
N ILE A 171 18.43 -10.58 -0.64
CA ILE A 171 18.63 -9.65 0.48
C ILE A 171 17.43 -9.64 1.42
N PHE A 172 16.22 -9.60 0.84
CA PHE A 172 14.96 -9.47 1.58
C PHE A 172 14.18 -10.79 1.65
N THR A 173 14.81 -11.90 1.27
CA THR A 173 14.27 -13.24 1.55
C THR A 173 13.92 -13.31 3.03
N PRO A 174 12.70 -13.75 3.41
CA PRO A 174 12.39 -14.02 4.79
C PRO A 174 13.45 -14.98 5.34
N THR A 175 14.20 -14.53 6.35
CA THR A 175 15.25 -15.37 6.95
C THR A 175 14.58 -16.58 7.59
N SER A 176 15.09 -17.79 7.32
CA SER A 176 14.65 -19.01 8.01
C SER A 176 15.20 -19.03 9.44
N SER A 177 14.79 -18.07 10.26
CA SER A 177 15.05 -18.09 11.68
C SER A 177 13.81 -18.61 12.41
N THR A 178 14.04 -19.36 13.50
CA THR A 178 12.98 -19.79 14.40
C THR A 178 12.24 -18.56 14.92
N ARG A 179 11.00 -18.37 14.47
CA ARG A 179 10.17 -17.23 14.87
C ARG A 179 9.97 -17.27 16.38
N GLN A 180 10.34 -16.19 17.06
CA GLN A 180 10.03 -16.07 18.48
C GLN A 180 8.50 -16.01 18.65
N PRO A 181 7.94 -16.69 19.67
CA PRO A 181 6.51 -16.61 19.93
C PRO A 181 6.12 -15.18 20.33
N LEU A 182 4.91 -14.77 19.96
CA LEU A 182 4.31 -13.55 20.51
C LEU A 182 3.81 -13.80 21.92
N TYR A 183 3.98 -12.83 22.79
CA TYR A 183 3.32 -12.77 24.09
C TYR A 183 1.94 -12.16 23.91
N TRP A 184 0.95 -12.67 24.64
CA TRP A 184 -0.45 -12.25 24.53
C TRP A 184 -1.01 -11.83 25.88
N GLN A 185 -1.83 -10.79 25.87
CA GLN A 185 -2.57 -10.33 27.06
C GLN A 185 -4.01 -9.98 26.69
N LYS A 186 -4.94 -10.40 27.56
CA LYS A 186 -6.37 -10.13 27.41
C LYS A 186 -6.78 -9.05 28.40
N LEU A 187 -7.38 -7.97 27.89
CA LEU A 187 -7.86 -6.83 28.66
C LEU A 187 -9.33 -6.51 28.33
N PRO A 188 -10.06 -5.81 29.22
CA PRO A 188 -11.36 -5.26 28.86
C PRO A 188 -11.22 -4.10 27.86
N LEU A 189 -12.06 -4.10 26.82
CA LEU A 189 -12.05 -3.03 25.80
C LEU A 189 -12.58 -1.71 26.36
N ASN A 190 -13.53 -1.76 27.30
CA ASN A 190 -14.15 -0.59 27.93
C ASN A 190 -14.72 0.41 26.93
N LYS A 191 -15.38 -0.08 25.86
CA LYS A 191 -15.98 0.73 24.78
C LYS A 191 -15.02 1.66 24.04
N ARG A 192 -13.70 1.45 24.15
CA ARG A 192 -12.72 2.19 23.35
C ARG A 192 -12.87 1.87 21.87
N SER A 193 -12.81 2.87 21.00
CA SER A 193 -12.77 2.66 19.55
C SER A 193 -11.40 2.20 19.07
N GLY A 194 -11.33 1.68 17.84
CA GLY A 194 -10.06 1.36 17.17
C GLY A 194 -9.16 2.59 17.09
N SER A 195 -9.72 3.73 16.68
CA SER A 195 -9.03 5.01 16.63
C SER A 195 -8.42 5.43 17.98
N GLN A 196 -9.14 5.27 19.09
CA GLN A 196 -8.64 5.61 20.44
C GLN A 196 -7.47 4.70 20.86
N VAL A 197 -7.60 3.39 20.62
CA VAL A 197 -6.54 2.42 20.93
C VAL A 197 -5.31 2.68 20.06
N PHE A 198 -5.52 2.92 18.76
CA PHE A 198 -4.46 3.21 17.79
C PHE A 198 -3.68 4.47 18.14
N GLU A 199 -4.37 5.57 18.42
CA GLU A 199 -3.78 6.84 18.83
C GLU A 199 -2.96 6.71 20.11
N THR A 200 -3.49 5.95 21.09
CA THR A 200 -2.83 5.76 22.40
C THR A 200 -1.57 4.90 22.28
N LEU A 201 -1.59 3.86 21.45
CA LEU A 201 -0.54 2.84 21.43
C LEU A 201 0.48 3.02 20.30
N PHE A 202 0.03 3.42 19.11
CA PHE A 202 0.80 3.21 17.87
C PHE A 202 1.03 4.48 17.04
N LEU A 203 0.14 5.48 17.05
CA LEU A 203 0.25 6.67 16.19
C LEU A 203 1.51 7.53 16.47
N HIS A 204 1.98 7.53 17.72
CA HIS A 204 3.18 8.26 18.14
C HIS A 204 4.27 7.28 18.60
N PRO A 205 4.92 6.56 17.67
CA PRO A 205 5.99 5.64 18.04
C PRO A 205 7.11 6.41 18.75
N GLN A 206 7.64 5.83 19.84
CA GLN A 206 8.80 6.39 20.54
C GLN A 206 10.05 6.38 19.65
N ASP A 207 10.06 5.49 18.65
CA ASP A 207 11.14 5.33 17.70
C ASP A 207 10.97 6.28 16.52
N LYS A 208 11.89 7.25 16.38
CA LYS A 208 11.82 8.31 15.36
C LYS A 208 12.13 7.82 13.95
N ILE A 209 12.61 6.58 13.79
CA ILE A 209 13.25 6.08 12.56
C ILE A 209 12.25 5.35 11.65
N HIS A 210 11.18 4.76 12.19
CA HIS A 210 10.15 4.06 11.40
C HIS A 210 8.74 4.44 11.86
N LYS A 211 8.14 5.45 11.21
CA LYS A 211 6.72 5.80 11.37
C LYS A 211 5.83 4.81 10.62
N ILE A 212 5.93 3.52 10.95
CA ILE A 212 5.02 2.49 10.45
C ILE A 212 4.00 2.17 11.53
N ALA A 213 2.73 2.41 11.22
CA ALA A 213 1.61 2.05 12.06
C ALA A 213 0.37 1.85 11.19
N THR A 214 -0.43 0.83 11.50
CA THR A 214 -1.63 0.48 10.74
C THR A 214 -2.84 0.39 11.66
N LEU A 215 -3.95 0.96 11.21
CA LEU A 215 -5.28 0.76 11.76
C LEU A 215 -6.16 0.14 10.67
N LEU A 216 -6.72 -1.03 10.94
CA LEU A 216 -7.86 -1.60 10.21
C LEU A 216 -9.07 -1.46 11.14
N GLU A 217 -10.00 -0.59 10.80
CA GLU A 217 -11.11 -0.21 11.66
C GLU A 217 -12.46 -0.59 11.03
N SER A 218 -13.24 -1.35 11.79
CA SER A 218 -14.66 -1.51 11.54
C SER A 218 -15.49 -0.76 12.60
N PRO A 219 -16.63 -0.16 12.23
CA PRO A 219 -17.41 0.68 13.12
C PRO A 219 -18.18 -0.16 14.14
N GLY A 220 -17.81 -0.11 15.42
CA GLY A 220 -18.38 -0.96 16.48
C GLY A 220 -19.85 -0.73 16.85
N ASN A 221 -20.57 0.18 16.19
CA ASN A 221 -21.94 0.59 16.56
C ASN A 221 -23.06 -0.04 15.71
N SER A 222 -22.78 -0.93 14.75
CA SER A 222 -23.84 -1.62 14.00
C SER A 222 -24.22 -2.92 14.71
N ASN A 223 -25.36 -2.90 15.41
CA ASN A 223 -25.97 -4.10 16.03
C ASN A 223 -26.36 -5.20 15.03
N SER A 224 -26.11 -5.03 13.72
CA SER A 224 -26.62 -5.89 12.65
C SER A 224 -25.61 -6.40 11.63
N SER A 225 -24.37 -5.87 11.56
CA SER A 225 -23.41 -6.31 10.53
C SER A 225 -22.30 -7.18 11.13
N GLN A 226 -22.22 -8.44 10.69
CA GLN A 226 -21.11 -9.34 11.02
C GLN A 226 -19.75 -8.78 10.55
N LEU A 227 -19.74 -7.86 9.58
CA LEU A 227 -18.54 -7.21 9.06
C LEU A 227 -17.90 -6.24 10.07
N ALA A 228 -18.61 -5.85 11.13
CA ALA A 228 -18.19 -4.78 12.04
C ALA A 228 -17.60 -5.25 13.38
N ARG A 229 -17.30 -6.55 13.53
CA ARG A 229 -16.93 -7.12 14.84
C ARG A 229 -15.54 -6.73 15.32
N TYR A 230 -14.56 -6.66 14.43
CA TYR A 230 -13.16 -6.54 14.82
C TYR A 230 -12.48 -5.28 14.29
N SER A 231 -11.59 -4.68 15.09
CA SER A 231 -10.58 -3.74 14.61
C SER A 231 -9.19 -4.25 14.95
N ILE A 232 -8.21 -3.96 14.10
CA ILE A 232 -6.80 -4.33 14.28
C ILE A 232 -5.96 -3.06 14.29
N CYS A 233 -5.14 -2.89 15.31
CA CYS A 233 -4.18 -1.80 15.43
C CYS A 233 -2.78 -2.40 15.51
N ALA A 234 -1.82 -1.92 14.74
CA ALA A 234 -0.48 -2.48 14.70
C ALA A 234 0.59 -1.38 14.67
N GLY A 235 1.68 -1.64 15.38
CA GLY A 235 2.80 -0.72 15.51
C GLY A 235 3.90 -0.95 14.47
N SER A 236 5.11 -0.55 14.85
CA SER A 236 6.33 -0.68 14.07
C SER A 236 6.63 -2.13 13.65
N PRO A 237 7.41 -2.34 12.59
CA PRO A 237 7.78 -3.67 12.14
C PRO A 237 8.65 -4.39 13.16
N ARG A 238 8.46 -5.70 13.25
CA ARG A 238 9.28 -6.61 14.01
C ARG A 238 10.71 -6.57 13.51
N VAL A 239 11.67 -6.64 14.43
CA VAL A 239 13.10 -6.71 14.07
C VAL A 239 13.64 -8.10 14.39
N ILE A 240 14.04 -8.84 13.37
CA ILE A 240 14.61 -10.18 13.49
C ILE A 240 16.07 -10.13 13.03
N ASN A 241 17.00 -10.55 13.89
CA ASN A 241 18.45 -10.48 13.62
C ASN A 241 18.93 -9.10 13.16
N GLY A 242 18.35 -8.05 13.76
CA GLY A 242 18.65 -6.67 13.38
C GLY A 242 18.03 -6.23 12.05
N GLN A 243 17.16 -7.02 11.40
CA GLN A 243 16.47 -6.65 10.16
C GLN A 243 14.99 -6.36 10.39
N PRO A 244 14.45 -5.22 9.92
CA PRO A 244 13.04 -4.93 10.06
C PRO A 244 12.27 -5.80 9.07
N GLN A 245 11.20 -6.42 9.53
CA GLN A 245 10.36 -7.29 8.72
C GLN A 245 9.38 -6.44 7.88
N VAL A 246 9.91 -5.80 6.84
CA VAL A 246 9.22 -4.91 5.90
C VAL A 246 9.66 -5.25 4.48
N TRP A 247 8.71 -5.31 3.54
CA TRP A 247 8.98 -5.72 2.17
C TRP A 247 8.16 -4.92 1.17
N THR A 248 8.80 -4.60 0.04
CA THR A 248 8.17 -3.97 -1.13
C THR A 248 8.55 -4.72 -2.41
N PRO A 249 8.00 -5.92 -2.63
CA PRO A 249 8.33 -6.70 -3.82
C PRO A 249 7.94 -5.93 -5.08
N ALA A 250 8.81 -5.99 -6.09
CA ALA A 250 8.54 -5.38 -7.39
C ALA A 250 7.51 -6.20 -8.16
N VAL A 251 6.75 -5.55 -9.05
CA VAL A 251 5.86 -6.21 -10.00
C VAL A 251 6.65 -7.25 -10.81
N GLY A 252 6.12 -8.48 -10.87
CA GLY A 252 6.79 -9.67 -11.40
C GLY A 252 7.28 -10.64 -10.32
N ASP A 253 7.44 -10.18 -9.07
CA ASP A 253 7.81 -11.01 -7.91
C ASP A 253 6.83 -10.86 -6.73
N ILE A 254 5.69 -10.17 -6.88
CA ILE A 254 4.76 -9.93 -5.76
C ILE A 254 4.13 -11.24 -5.30
N LEU A 255 3.49 -12.00 -6.20
CA LEU A 255 2.84 -13.26 -5.86
C LEU A 255 3.85 -14.35 -5.47
N PRO A 256 4.99 -14.54 -6.19
CA PRO A 256 6.04 -15.44 -5.74
C PRO A 256 6.59 -15.08 -4.35
N PHE A 257 6.77 -13.77 -4.05
CA PHE A 257 7.20 -13.32 -2.73
C PHE A 257 6.21 -13.67 -1.63
N LEU A 258 4.92 -13.43 -1.84
CA LEU A 258 3.87 -13.82 -0.88
C LEU A 258 3.85 -15.33 -0.61
N ARG A 259 4.10 -16.14 -1.64
CA ARG A 259 4.20 -17.60 -1.49
C ARG A 259 5.40 -17.97 -0.61
N ARG A 260 6.57 -17.37 -0.85
CA ARG A 260 7.76 -17.55 0.01
C ARG A 260 7.51 -17.12 1.46
N LEU A 261 6.77 -16.02 1.68
CA LEU A 261 6.37 -15.59 3.02
C LEU A 261 5.53 -16.66 3.71
N LEU A 262 4.50 -17.19 3.05
CA LEU A 262 3.64 -18.24 3.60
C LEU A 262 4.39 -19.54 3.89
N ASP A 263 5.24 -19.98 2.95
CA ASP A 263 6.06 -21.17 3.14
C ASP A 263 6.95 -21.04 4.38
N SER A 264 7.54 -19.86 4.59
CA SER A 264 8.35 -19.58 5.78
C SER A 264 7.57 -19.63 7.10
N ALA A 265 6.25 -19.42 7.07
CA ALA A 265 5.38 -19.53 8.25
C ALA A 265 5.03 -20.97 8.58
N HIS A 266 4.69 -21.77 7.58
CA HIS A 266 4.30 -23.17 7.76
C HIS A 266 5.42 -24.03 8.35
N HIS A 267 6.68 -23.71 8.03
CA HIS A 267 7.83 -24.46 8.54
C HIS A 267 8.21 -24.10 9.98
N ASN A 268 7.63 -23.05 10.57
CA ASN A 268 8.10 -22.43 11.82
C ASN A 268 7.03 -22.30 12.92
N THR A 269 5.85 -22.90 12.79
CA THR A 269 4.73 -22.64 13.71
C THR A 269 4.41 -23.81 14.64
N SER A 270 4.83 -23.67 15.91
CA SER A 270 4.01 -24.10 17.04
C SER A 270 3.23 -22.86 17.49
N LEU A 271 1.95 -22.73 17.11
CA LEU A 271 1.14 -21.62 17.64
C LEU A 271 1.05 -21.77 19.18
N PRO A 272 1.29 -20.71 19.97
CA PRO A 272 1.06 -20.77 21.40
C PRO A 272 -0.40 -21.15 21.68
N ALA A 273 -0.62 -22.12 22.58
CA ALA A 273 -1.95 -22.67 22.91
C ALA A 273 -2.99 -21.66 23.47
N ILE A 274 -2.62 -20.39 23.63
CA ILE A 274 -3.38 -19.35 24.34
C ILE A 274 -4.17 -18.44 23.37
N VAL A 275 -3.84 -18.41 22.07
CA VAL A 275 -4.53 -17.54 21.11
C VAL A 275 -5.86 -18.17 20.69
N PRO A 276 -7.00 -17.49 20.86
CA PRO A 276 -8.28 -18.03 20.43
C PRO A 276 -8.26 -18.26 18.90
N PRO A 277 -8.60 -19.47 18.42
CA PRO A 277 -8.60 -19.78 16.99
C PRO A 277 -9.54 -18.87 16.20
N GLU A 278 -10.56 -18.30 16.85
CA GLU A 278 -11.54 -17.40 16.26
C GLU A 278 -11.06 -15.96 15.99
N LEU A 279 -9.90 -15.53 16.52
CA LEU A 279 -9.41 -14.19 16.23
C LEU A 279 -9.12 -14.04 14.73
N PRO A 280 -9.49 -12.91 14.09
CA PRO A 280 -9.29 -12.70 12.67
C PRO A 280 -7.80 -12.65 12.32
N PHE A 281 -6.97 -12.13 13.23
CA PHE A 281 -5.53 -11.97 13.06
C PHE A 281 -4.79 -12.43 14.30
N SER A 282 -3.83 -13.34 14.13
CA SER A 282 -3.04 -13.95 15.21
C SER A 282 -1.54 -13.65 15.10
N GLY A 283 -1.17 -12.63 14.31
CA GLY A 283 0.19 -12.43 13.82
C GLY A 283 0.31 -12.87 12.36
N GLY A 284 1.21 -12.24 11.62
CA GLY A 284 1.19 -12.27 10.17
C GLY A 284 1.78 -11.01 9.58
N TRP A 285 1.28 -10.68 8.40
CA TRP A 285 1.67 -9.53 7.64
C TRP A 285 0.49 -8.62 7.37
N LEU A 286 0.71 -7.33 7.52
CA LEU A 286 -0.21 -6.27 7.16
C LEU A 286 0.35 -5.59 5.92
N GLY A 287 -0.51 -5.27 4.95
CA GLY A 287 -0.02 -4.72 3.71
C GLY A 287 -1.08 -4.32 2.70
N TRP A 288 -0.60 -4.01 1.50
CA TRP A 288 -1.42 -3.70 0.34
C TRP A 288 -0.84 -4.26 -0.96
N LEU A 289 -1.72 -4.32 -1.95
CA LEU A 289 -1.49 -4.70 -3.33
C LEU A 289 -2.17 -3.63 -4.20
N GLY A 290 -1.39 -2.84 -4.93
CA GLY A 290 -1.88 -1.84 -5.85
C GLY A 290 -2.54 -2.50 -7.07
N TYR A 291 -3.42 -1.75 -7.74
CA TYR A 291 -4.11 -2.16 -8.95
C TYR A 291 -3.16 -2.71 -10.02
N ASP A 292 -1.97 -2.11 -10.15
CA ASP A 292 -0.98 -2.51 -11.14
C ASP A 292 -0.34 -3.89 -10.88
N LEU A 293 -0.66 -4.57 -9.77
CA LEU A 293 -0.42 -6.03 -9.64
C LEU A 293 -1.08 -6.81 -10.78
N ALA A 294 -2.15 -6.28 -11.39
CA ALA A 294 -2.83 -6.88 -12.53
C ALA A 294 -1.88 -7.25 -13.68
N THR A 295 -0.80 -6.49 -13.91
CA THR A 295 0.16 -6.77 -14.99
C THR A 295 1.07 -7.98 -14.71
N GLU A 296 1.16 -8.42 -13.44
CA GLU A 296 1.81 -9.69 -13.07
C GLU A 296 0.87 -10.90 -13.28
N ILE A 297 -0.44 -10.65 -13.28
CA ILE A 297 -1.48 -11.69 -13.41
C ILE A 297 -1.86 -11.90 -14.87
N GLU A 298 -2.09 -10.82 -15.61
CA GLU A 298 -2.61 -10.80 -16.98
C GLU A 298 -1.63 -10.10 -17.94
N GLN A 299 -1.68 -10.46 -19.22
CA GLN A 299 -0.92 -9.77 -20.27
C GLN A 299 -1.64 -8.46 -20.64
N LEU A 300 -1.16 -7.35 -20.11
CA LEU A 300 -1.74 -6.02 -20.34
C LEU A 300 -0.75 -5.09 -21.05
N PRO A 301 -1.27 -4.11 -21.82
CA PRO A 301 -0.42 -3.04 -22.32
C PRO A 301 0.16 -2.18 -21.18
N GLU A 302 1.32 -1.58 -21.41
CA GLU A 302 1.95 -0.64 -20.47
C GLU A 302 2.38 0.62 -21.23
N TYR A 303 1.50 1.60 -21.29
CA TYR A 303 1.75 2.84 -22.03
C TYR A 303 2.15 3.99 -21.10
N LYS A 304 1.69 3.96 -19.85
CA LYS A 304 1.72 5.12 -18.95
C LYS A 304 2.63 4.87 -17.74
N ALA A 305 3.29 5.93 -17.28
CA ALA A 305 4.00 5.96 -16.01
C ALA A 305 3.15 6.71 -14.97
N ASP A 306 3.44 6.49 -13.69
CA ASP A 306 2.79 7.21 -12.60
C ASP A 306 3.83 7.68 -11.58
N PRO A 307 3.89 8.98 -11.25
CA PRO A 307 4.88 9.53 -10.32
C PRO A 307 4.55 9.32 -8.84
N LEU A 308 3.44 8.66 -8.48
CA LEU A 308 3.09 8.42 -7.07
C LEU A 308 4.26 7.73 -6.31
N PRO A 309 4.61 8.20 -5.09
CA PRO A 309 5.79 7.73 -4.37
C PRO A 309 5.59 6.36 -3.68
N PHE A 310 4.42 5.74 -3.85
CA PHE A 310 4.03 4.53 -3.13
C PHE A 310 4.46 3.27 -3.90
N PRO A 311 4.97 2.23 -3.21
CA PRO A 311 5.23 0.94 -3.83
C PRO A 311 3.92 0.24 -4.19
N ILE A 312 3.92 -0.49 -5.32
CA ILE A 312 2.75 -1.27 -5.75
C ILE A 312 2.40 -2.35 -4.74
N ALA A 313 3.38 -3.01 -4.12
CA ALA A 313 3.13 -3.94 -3.03
C ALA A 313 3.95 -3.55 -1.80
N TYR A 314 3.33 -3.66 -0.64
CA TYR A 314 3.96 -3.40 0.65
C TYR A 314 3.41 -4.38 1.67
N TRP A 315 4.30 -5.00 2.44
CA TRP A 315 3.96 -5.91 3.53
C TRP A 315 4.91 -5.70 4.70
N TYR A 316 4.42 -5.84 5.92
CA TYR A 316 5.28 -5.87 7.11
C TYR A 316 4.72 -6.78 8.20
N GLU A 317 5.60 -7.38 9.00
CA GLU A 317 5.24 -8.13 10.20
C GLU A 317 5.30 -7.17 11.41
N PRO A 318 4.21 -6.92 12.14
CA PRO A 318 4.23 -5.99 13.27
C PRO A 318 4.96 -6.58 14.49
N ASP A 319 5.71 -5.74 15.19
CA ASP A 319 6.36 -6.09 16.45
C ASP A 319 5.35 -6.22 17.61
N SER A 320 4.33 -5.36 17.58
CA SER A 320 3.19 -5.42 18.50
C SER A 320 1.91 -4.98 17.79
N PHE A 321 0.79 -5.52 18.25
CA PHE A 321 -0.53 -5.21 17.73
C PHE A 321 -1.61 -5.43 18.79
N ALA A 322 -2.81 -4.93 18.49
CA ALA A 322 -4.01 -5.09 19.27
C ALA A 322 -5.18 -5.52 18.39
N VAL A 323 -5.98 -6.48 18.86
CA VAL A 323 -7.23 -6.92 18.22
C VAL A 323 -8.38 -6.59 19.15
N LEU A 324 -9.30 -5.75 18.69
CA LEU A 324 -10.48 -5.32 19.42
C LEU A 324 -11.65 -6.19 18.99
N ASP A 325 -12.29 -6.88 19.94
CA ASP A 325 -13.59 -7.54 19.73
C ASP A 325 -14.69 -6.63 20.28
N HIS A 326 -15.35 -5.87 19.40
CA HIS A 326 -16.41 -4.92 19.77
C HIS A 326 -17.63 -5.63 20.35
N GLN A 327 -17.92 -6.84 19.89
CA GLN A 327 -19.06 -7.62 20.33
C GLN A 327 -18.85 -8.16 21.75
N GLN A 328 -17.68 -8.72 22.03
CA GLN A 328 -17.37 -9.28 23.34
C GLN A 328 -16.79 -8.24 24.32
N GLN A 329 -16.50 -7.02 23.86
CA GLN A 329 -15.84 -5.97 24.64
C GLN A 329 -14.48 -6.42 25.20
N ILE A 330 -13.70 -7.13 24.38
CA ILE A 330 -12.37 -7.65 24.73
C ILE A 330 -11.31 -6.97 23.86
N LEU A 331 -10.21 -6.59 24.49
CA LEU A 331 -8.99 -6.11 23.84
C LEU A 331 -7.90 -7.17 24.00
N TRP A 332 -7.40 -7.69 22.89
CA TRP A 332 -6.25 -8.60 22.87
C TRP A 332 -5.02 -7.80 22.49
N LEU A 333 -3.98 -7.83 23.31
CA LEU A 333 -2.67 -7.27 23.01
C LEU A 333 -1.70 -8.39 22.67
N ALA A 334 -0.84 -8.16 21.68
CA ALA A 334 0.24 -9.05 21.32
C ALA A 334 1.54 -8.27 21.08
N ALA A 335 2.68 -8.85 21.47
CA ALA A 335 3.99 -8.23 21.35
C ALA A 335 5.11 -9.25 21.24
N SER A 336 6.25 -8.86 20.65
CA SER A 336 7.46 -9.71 20.56
C SER A 336 8.08 -10.02 21.93
N ASP A 337 7.88 -9.16 22.93
CA ASP A 337 8.36 -9.38 24.30
C ASP A 337 7.32 -9.01 25.37
N SER A 338 7.48 -9.59 26.56
CA SER A 338 6.58 -9.36 27.71
C SER A 338 6.65 -7.93 28.28
N PRO A 339 7.82 -7.29 28.42
CA PRO A 339 7.90 -5.90 28.89
C PRO A 339 7.10 -4.91 28.03
N GLN A 340 7.05 -5.09 26.72
CA GLN A 340 6.28 -4.25 25.80
C GLN A 340 4.78 -4.31 26.08
N LEU A 341 4.23 -5.49 26.43
CA LEU A 341 2.82 -5.64 26.83
C LEU A 341 2.49 -4.78 28.06
N GLU A 342 3.33 -4.83 29.10
CA GLU A 342 3.12 -4.02 30.30
C GLU A 342 3.15 -2.52 29.99
N VAL A 343 4.03 -2.10 29.07
CA VAL A 343 4.09 -0.70 28.62
C VAL A 343 2.81 -0.30 27.89
N MET A 344 2.29 -1.17 27.01
CA MET A 344 1.04 -0.93 26.29
C MET A 344 -0.15 -0.83 27.24
N GLU A 345 -0.27 -1.74 28.21
CA GLU A 345 -1.32 -1.70 29.23
C GLU A 345 -1.26 -0.40 30.05
N LYS A 346 -0.09 -0.03 30.58
CA LYS A 346 0.09 1.21 31.35
C LYS A 346 -0.25 2.46 30.54
N ARG A 347 0.02 2.48 29.24
CA ARG A 347 -0.38 3.58 28.35
C ARG A 347 -1.91 3.69 28.23
N LEU A 348 -2.60 2.56 28.08
CA LEU A 348 -4.07 2.52 28.04
C LEU A 348 -4.70 2.95 29.37
N GLU A 349 -4.13 2.55 30.50
CA GLU A 349 -4.59 2.98 31.83
C GLU A 349 -4.42 4.48 32.02
N LYS A 350 -3.25 5.02 31.65
CA LYS A 350 -2.96 6.46 31.74
C LYS A 350 -3.86 7.28 30.81
N ALA A 351 -4.13 6.79 29.61
CA ALA A 351 -5.05 7.44 28.67
C ALA A 351 -6.49 7.46 29.21
N ALA A 352 -6.93 6.39 29.88
CA ALA A 352 -8.27 6.35 30.50
C ALA A 352 -8.47 7.40 31.62
N GLN A 353 -7.39 7.92 32.21
CA GLN A 353 -7.45 8.98 33.23
C GLN A 353 -7.50 10.40 32.63
N LYS A 354 -7.19 10.57 31.35
CA LYS A 354 -7.28 11.85 30.64
C LYS A 354 -8.62 11.94 29.92
N ILE A 355 -9.61 12.54 30.56
CA ILE A 355 -10.91 12.87 29.96
C ILE A 355 -10.80 14.27 29.34
N GLU A 356 -10.01 14.44 28.30
CA GLU A 356 -10.09 15.62 27.44
C GLU A 356 -9.77 15.16 26.02
N ASP A 357 -10.70 15.39 25.10
CA ASP A 357 -10.49 15.31 23.65
C ASP A 357 -9.77 16.60 23.24
N PRO A 358 -8.43 16.63 23.15
CA PRO A 358 -7.72 17.86 22.95
C PRO A 358 -7.64 18.10 21.45
N ARG A 359 -8.60 18.90 20.96
CA ARG A 359 -8.53 19.73 19.73
C ARG A 359 -8.85 19.03 18.41
N LEU A 360 -10.05 19.32 17.91
CA LEU A 360 -10.32 19.58 16.48
C LEU A 360 -11.08 20.91 16.35
N ASN A 361 -10.45 22.02 16.79
CA ASN A 361 -10.88 23.39 16.50
C ASN A 361 -10.05 24.01 15.36
N LEU A 362 -9.60 23.18 14.42
CA LEU A 362 -8.86 23.64 13.24
C LEU A 362 -9.81 23.53 12.05
N CYS A 363 -10.40 24.66 11.67
CA CYS A 363 -11.19 24.80 10.46
C CYS A 363 -10.41 25.69 9.50
N SER A 364 -10.22 25.26 8.26
CA SER A 364 -9.78 26.16 7.21
C SER A 364 -11.00 26.88 6.65
N THR A 365 -10.95 28.21 6.58
CA THR A 365 -11.96 29.01 5.88
C THR A 365 -11.73 29.03 4.36
N HIS A 366 -10.64 28.44 3.87
CA HIS A 366 -10.32 28.37 2.45
C HIS A 366 -10.61 26.97 1.90
N PRO A 367 -11.50 26.85 0.90
CA PRO A 367 -11.81 25.57 0.28
C PRO A 367 -10.60 25.05 -0.49
N VAL A 368 -10.18 23.84 -0.17
CA VAL A 368 -9.24 23.06 -0.98
C VAL A 368 -9.79 22.92 -2.40
N THR A 369 -9.02 23.40 -3.38
CA THR A 369 -9.37 23.29 -4.81
C THR A 369 -8.60 22.13 -5.42
N PRO A 370 -9.29 21.07 -5.89
CA PRO A 370 -8.62 19.94 -6.53
C PRO A 370 -8.18 20.27 -7.97
N ILE A 371 -7.06 19.68 -8.38
CA ILE A 371 -6.56 19.67 -9.75
C ILE A 371 -6.77 18.26 -10.31
N PHE A 372 -7.63 18.12 -11.31
CA PHE A 372 -7.90 16.84 -11.95
C PHE A 372 -6.91 16.57 -13.08
N GLN A 373 -6.46 15.32 -13.20
CA GLN A 373 -5.55 14.86 -14.26
C GLN A 373 -6.22 14.73 -15.64
N MET A 374 -7.54 14.89 -15.68
CA MET A 374 -8.34 14.86 -16.89
C MET A 374 -9.44 15.92 -16.74
N ASN A 375 -9.63 16.74 -17.77
CA ASN A 375 -10.69 17.74 -17.78
C ASN A 375 -12.03 17.13 -18.24
N GLN A 376 -13.12 17.88 -18.09
CA GLN A 376 -14.47 17.42 -18.42
C GLN A 376 -14.60 16.93 -19.87
N GLN A 377 -13.98 17.61 -20.84
CA GLN A 377 -14.08 17.24 -22.26
C GLN A 377 -13.36 15.91 -22.54
N GLU A 378 -12.18 15.73 -21.96
CA GLU A 378 -11.41 14.48 -22.06
C GLU A 378 -12.17 13.32 -21.42
N TYR A 379 -12.78 13.53 -20.25
CA TYR A 379 -13.59 12.50 -19.58
C TYR A 379 -14.82 12.12 -20.40
N ILE A 380 -15.55 13.10 -20.92
CA ILE A 380 -16.70 12.85 -21.81
C ILE A 380 -16.27 12.06 -23.05
N ALA A 381 -15.13 12.39 -23.65
CA ALA A 381 -14.60 11.66 -24.79
C ALA A 381 -14.22 10.21 -24.42
N ALA A 382 -13.62 9.99 -23.25
CA ALA A 382 -13.32 8.65 -22.74
C ALA A 382 -14.60 7.82 -22.53
N VAL A 383 -15.63 8.39 -21.89
CA VAL A 383 -16.93 7.72 -21.69
C VAL A 383 -17.57 7.38 -23.04
N GLN A 384 -17.59 8.32 -24.00
CA GLN A 384 -18.12 8.06 -25.35
C GLN A 384 -17.36 6.92 -26.05
N LYS A 385 -16.04 6.82 -25.84
CA LYS A 385 -15.24 5.74 -26.41
C LYS A 385 -15.50 4.40 -25.72
N ALA A 386 -15.62 4.35 -24.40
CA ALA A 386 -16.06 3.16 -23.68
C ALA A 386 -17.43 2.68 -24.16
N LYS A 387 -18.39 3.59 -24.38
CA LYS A 387 -19.69 3.25 -24.97
C LYS A 387 -19.61 2.65 -26.37
N LYS A 388 -18.64 3.06 -27.19
CA LYS A 388 -18.41 2.43 -28.51
C LYS A 388 -17.92 0.99 -28.37
N TYR A 389 -17.04 0.71 -27.41
CA TYR A 389 -16.62 -0.66 -27.08
C TYR A 389 -17.80 -1.51 -26.62
N ILE A 390 -18.70 -0.94 -25.79
CA ILE A 390 -19.92 -1.62 -25.36
C ILE A 390 -20.85 -1.92 -26.56
N GLN A 391 -21.08 -0.94 -27.44
CA GLN A 391 -21.90 -1.11 -28.63
C GLN A 391 -21.33 -2.14 -29.61
N ALA A 392 -20.01 -2.27 -29.69
CA ALA A 392 -19.34 -3.27 -30.50
C ALA A 392 -19.43 -4.69 -29.89
N GLY A 393 -19.81 -4.81 -28.61
CA GLY A 393 -19.86 -6.07 -27.89
C GLY A 393 -18.51 -6.50 -27.28
N ASP A 394 -17.53 -5.61 -27.21
CA ASP A 394 -16.22 -5.90 -26.60
C ASP A 394 -16.33 -6.08 -25.09
N ILE A 395 -17.19 -5.29 -24.44
CA ILE A 395 -17.42 -5.25 -23.00
C ILE A 395 -18.90 -4.99 -22.69
N PHE A 396 -19.37 -5.41 -21.52
CA PHE A 396 -20.69 -5.06 -20.97
C PHE A 396 -20.65 -3.76 -20.16
N GLN A 397 -19.56 -3.56 -19.42
CA GLN A 397 -19.32 -2.40 -18.56
C GLN A 397 -17.82 -2.12 -18.44
N ALA A 398 -17.44 -0.85 -18.29
CA ALA A 398 -16.11 -0.46 -17.83
C ALA A 398 -16.22 0.55 -16.68
N ASN A 399 -15.36 0.47 -15.68
CA ASN A 399 -15.27 1.47 -14.62
C ASN A 399 -14.16 2.45 -14.98
N LEU A 400 -14.54 3.68 -15.35
CA LEU A 400 -13.59 4.76 -15.66
C LEU A 400 -13.42 5.65 -14.44
N SER A 401 -12.20 6.15 -14.24
CA SER A 401 -11.85 6.95 -13.09
C SER A 401 -11.06 8.21 -13.42
N LEU A 402 -11.05 9.10 -12.43
CA LEU A 402 -10.54 10.45 -12.49
C LEU A 402 -9.68 10.69 -11.25
N ARG A 403 -8.38 10.88 -11.45
CA ARG A 403 -7.46 11.24 -10.37
C ARG A 403 -7.45 12.74 -10.16
N PHE A 404 -7.52 13.15 -8.90
CA PHE A 404 -7.30 14.52 -8.47
C PHE A 404 -6.12 14.63 -7.52
N GLU A 405 -5.56 15.83 -7.48
CA GLU A 405 -4.53 16.27 -6.56
C GLU A 405 -5.02 17.49 -5.79
N ALA A 406 -4.62 17.62 -4.54
CA ALA A 406 -4.96 18.74 -3.68
C ALA A 406 -3.83 19.03 -2.70
N HIS A 407 -3.69 20.28 -2.29
CA HIS A 407 -2.79 20.67 -1.21
C HIS A 407 -3.57 20.86 0.09
N THR A 408 -2.97 20.46 1.21
CA THR A 408 -3.54 20.62 2.55
C THR A 408 -2.46 20.97 3.56
N VAL A 409 -2.84 21.63 4.65
CA VAL A 409 -1.96 21.91 5.79
C VAL A 409 -2.25 21.02 7.00
N PHE A 410 -3.29 20.19 6.90
CA PHE A 410 -3.70 19.28 7.96
C PHE A 410 -2.93 17.98 7.89
N ASP A 411 -2.66 17.38 9.06
CA ASP A 411 -2.00 16.09 9.12
C ASP A 411 -2.93 14.95 8.66
N SER A 412 -2.32 13.87 8.20
CA SER A 412 -3.04 12.71 7.67
C SER A 412 -3.96 12.02 8.67
N TRP A 413 -3.67 12.06 9.97
CA TRP A 413 -4.52 11.46 11.00
C TRP A 413 -5.81 12.28 11.21
N SER A 414 -5.69 13.61 11.25
CA SER A 414 -6.85 14.51 11.28
C SER A 414 -7.76 14.31 10.05
N ILE A 415 -7.16 14.15 8.86
CA ILE A 415 -7.90 13.89 7.62
C ILE A 415 -8.60 12.52 7.69
N TYR A 416 -7.94 11.47 8.19
CA TYR A 416 -8.56 10.16 8.42
C TYR A 416 -9.78 10.27 9.35
N ARG A 417 -9.64 10.94 10.50
CA ARG A 417 -10.72 11.12 11.47
C ARG A 417 -11.90 11.89 10.86
N ALA A 418 -11.64 12.91 10.05
CA ALA A 418 -12.68 13.63 9.34
C ALA A 418 -13.36 12.74 8.29
N LEU A 419 -12.60 12.03 7.46
CA LEU A 419 -13.16 11.17 6.41
C LEU A 419 -13.99 10.02 7.00
N GLN A 420 -13.51 9.39 8.08
CA GLN A 420 -14.22 8.31 8.78
C GLN A 420 -15.52 8.78 9.43
N LYS A 421 -15.57 10.04 9.89
CA LYS A 421 -16.80 10.66 10.40
C LYS A 421 -17.82 10.92 9.28
N ILE A 422 -17.35 11.44 8.13
CA ILE A 422 -18.18 11.73 6.95
C ILE A 422 -18.72 10.41 6.35
N ASN A 423 -17.83 9.43 6.17
CA ASN A 423 -18.09 8.15 5.50
C ASN A 423 -17.68 6.96 6.38
N PRO A 424 -18.39 6.69 7.48
CA PRO A 424 -18.11 5.50 8.30
C PRO A 424 -18.31 4.25 7.46
N SER A 425 -17.26 3.44 7.36
CA SER A 425 -17.22 2.30 6.43
C SER A 425 -16.68 1.05 7.13
N PRO A 426 -17.19 -0.16 6.80
CA PRO A 426 -16.80 -1.42 7.44
C PRO A 426 -15.31 -1.77 7.31
N PHE A 427 -14.64 -1.26 6.27
CA PHE A 427 -13.23 -1.51 6.00
C PHE A 427 -12.43 -0.19 5.96
N ALA A 428 -12.70 0.70 6.93
CA ALA A 428 -11.88 1.90 7.08
C ALA A 428 -10.46 1.49 7.50
N SER A 429 -9.45 2.17 6.96
CA SER A 429 -8.07 1.93 7.36
C SER A 429 -7.21 3.17 7.27
N TYR A 430 -6.20 3.23 8.14
CA TYR A 430 -5.16 4.23 8.15
C TYR A 430 -3.81 3.56 8.18
N TRP A 431 -2.93 3.97 7.27
CA TRP A 431 -1.59 3.42 7.14
C TRP A 431 -0.60 4.57 7.20
N GLN A 432 0.18 4.62 8.25
CA GLN A 432 1.35 5.49 8.33
C GLN A 432 2.55 4.71 7.82
N THR A 433 3.25 5.21 6.80
CA THR A 433 4.38 4.51 6.17
C THR A 433 5.51 5.46 5.81
N PRO A 434 6.72 4.95 5.45
CA PRO A 434 7.83 5.79 5.03
C PRO A 434 7.56 6.63 3.77
N TRP A 435 6.62 6.21 2.91
CA TRP A 435 6.29 6.90 1.65
C TRP A 435 5.18 7.96 1.80
N GLY A 436 4.60 8.08 3.00
CA GLY A 436 3.40 8.87 3.25
C GLY A 436 2.32 8.06 3.95
N ALA A 437 1.10 8.58 3.94
CA ALA A 437 -0.05 7.91 4.55
C ALA A 437 -1.08 7.48 3.51
N MET A 438 -1.68 6.31 3.71
CA MET A 438 -2.89 5.89 3.00
C MET A 438 -4.08 5.98 3.95
N ILE A 439 -5.09 6.73 3.53
CA ILE A 439 -6.31 7.03 4.29
C ILE A 439 -7.48 6.44 3.50
N SER A 440 -8.11 5.38 3.99
CA SER A 440 -9.16 4.68 3.26
C SER A 440 -10.43 4.56 4.11
N CYS A 441 -11.59 4.82 3.49
CA CYS A 441 -12.90 4.54 4.07
C CYS A 441 -13.67 3.64 3.09
N SER A 442 -13.13 2.45 2.86
CA SER A 442 -13.68 1.52 1.87
C SER A 442 -14.93 0.81 2.41
N PRO A 443 -16.02 0.80 1.63
CA PRO A 443 -17.20 0.02 1.95
C PRO A 443 -17.09 -1.45 1.53
N GLU A 444 -16.16 -1.81 0.64
CA GLU A 444 -16.22 -3.06 -0.12
C GLU A 444 -15.03 -3.98 0.15
N ARG A 445 -15.35 -5.24 0.49
CA ARG A 445 -14.38 -6.33 0.65
C ARG A 445 -14.09 -6.94 -0.72
N LEU A 446 -12.81 -7.14 -1.04
CA LEU A 446 -12.41 -7.92 -2.21
C LEU A 446 -12.52 -9.42 -1.94
N ILE A 447 -11.92 -9.87 -0.84
CA ILE A 447 -11.90 -11.30 -0.50
C ILE A 447 -11.56 -11.51 0.98
N GLN A 448 -12.22 -12.48 1.61
CA GLN A 448 -11.81 -13.04 2.90
C GLN A 448 -11.60 -14.54 2.77
N ARG A 449 -10.56 -15.05 3.43
CA ARG A 449 -10.27 -16.47 3.59
C ARG A 449 -10.16 -16.81 5.07
N THR A 450 -10.91 -17.81 5.52
CA THR A 450 -10.77 -18.43 6.85
C THR A 450 -10.64 -19.94 6.69
N GLY A 451 -9.44 -20.48 6.94
CA GLY A 451 -9.11 -21.87 6.64
C GLY A 451 -9.22 -22.16 5.15
N GLN A 452 -10.21 -22.96 4.74
CA GLN A 452 -10.53 -23.21 3.33
C GLN A 452 -11.78 -22.47 2.84
N GLN A 453 -12.53 -21.82 3.74
CA GLN A 453 -13.71 -21.06 3.34
C GLN A 453 -13.27 -19.70 2.82
N VAL A 454 -13.81 -19.31 1.67
CA VAL A 454 -13.56 -18.01 1.06
C VAL A 454 -14.88 -17.30 0.80
N GLN A 455 -14.90 -15.97 0.92
CA GLN A 455 -16.08 -15.17 0.63
C GLN A 455 -15.76 -13.77 0.13
N THR A 456 -16.61 -13.27 -0.77
CA THR A 456 -16.65 -11.88 -1.21
C THR A 456 -18.07 -11.33 -1.07
N ARG A 457 -18.18 -10.01 -0.91
CA ARG A 457 -19.43 -9.32 -0.56
C ARG A 457 -19.57 -8.09 -1.46
N PRO A 458 -20.12 -8.25 -2.68
CA PRO A 458 -20.28 -7.15 -3.61
C PRO A 458 -21.36 -6.21 -3.07
N ILE A 459 -21.19 -4.93 -3.37
CA ILE A 459 -22.09 -3.87 -2.95
C ILE A 459 -22.50 -3.07 -4.18
N ALA A 460 -23.80 -2.83 -4.34
CA ALA A 460 -24.33 -1.90 -5.32
C ALA A 460 -25.50 -1.14 -4.71
N GLY A 461 -25.87 -0.03 -5.34
CA GLY A 461 -26.96 0.80 -4.88
C GLY A 461 -26.72 1.46 -3.52
N THR A 462 -27.11 2.72 -3.42
CA THR A 462 -27.02 3.46 -2.16
C THR A 462 -28.29 4.25 -1.95
N ARG A 463 -28.82 4.21 -0.72
CA ARG A 463 -29.82 5.16 -0.25
C ARG A 463 -29.36 5.74 1.08
N ALA A 464 -29.70 7.01 1.33
CA ALA A 464 -29.57 7.59 2.65
C ALA A 464 -30.50 6.86 3.63
N ARG A 465 -30.15 6.83 4.92
CA ARG A 465 -31.07 6.34 5.95
C ARG A 465 -32.25 7.29 6.09
N GLY A 466 -33.44 6.74 6.30
CA GLY A 466 -34.65 7.52 6.55
C GLY A 466 -34.58 8.22 7.90
N VAL A 467 -35.23 9.37 8.02
CA VAL A 467 -35.33 10.12 9.29
C VAL A 467 -36.22 9.37 10.29
N THR A 468 -37.19 8.61 9.78
CA THR A 468 -38.08 7.75 10.56
C THR A 468 -37.93 6.29 10.16
N PRO A 469 -38.24 5.31 11.05
CA PRO A 469 -38.22 3.89 10.69
C PRO A 469 -39.09 3.53 9.48
N THR A 470 -40.25 4.20 9.33
CA THR A 470 -41.15 3.99 8.20
C THR A 470 -40.54 4.48 6.89
N GLU A 471 -39.94 5.67 6.90
CA GLU A 471 -39.24 6.21 5.73
C GLU A 471 -38.01 5.37 5.37
N ASP A 472 -37.26 4.89 6.37
CA ASP A 472 -36.11 4.01 6.17
C ASP A 472 -36.52 2.70 5.48
N GLU A 473 -37.67 2.12 5.86
CA GLU A 473 -38.19 0.94 5.21
C GLU A 473 -38.67 1.22 3.78
N GLN A 474 -39.33 2.36 3.53
CA GLN A 474 -39.72 2.76 2.18
C GLN A 474 -38.52 2.94 1.25
N LEU A 475 -37.43 3.55 1.74
CA LEU A 475 -36.19 3.70 0.98
C LEU A 475 -35.52 2.34 0.70
N ALA A 476 -35.61 1.40 1.65
CA ALA A 476 -35.12 0.04 1.47
C ALA A 476 -35.94 -0.72 0.41
N GLU A 477 -37.27 -0.64 0.47
CA GLU A 477 -38.17 -1.24 -0.51
C GLU A 477 -37.97 -0.64 -1.91
N GLU A 478 -37.79 0.68 -2.01
CA GLU A 478 -37.47 1.36 -3.27
C GLU A 478 -36.15 0.86 -3.87
N LEU A 479 -35.10 0.75 -3.04
CA LEU A 479 -33.79 0.26 -3.48
C LEU A 479 -33.87 -1.19 -3.98
N ILE A 480 -34.56 -2.07 -3.24
CA ILE A 480 -34.77 -3.46 -3.65
C ILE A 480 -35.60 -3.54 -4.93
N ALA A 481 -36.59 -2.65 -5.13
CA ALA A 481 -37.45 -2.67 -6.30
C ALA A 481 -36.80 -2.07 -7.57
N ASN A 482 -35.72 -1.30 -7.43
CA ASN A 482 -35.07 -0.62 -8.54
C ASN A 482 -34.45 -1.61 -9.54
N ILE A 483 -35.05 -1.71 -10.73
CA ILE A 483 -34.66 -2.67 -11.77
C ILE A 483 -33.21 -2.44 -12.24
N LYS A 484 -32.76 -1.18 -12.34
CA LYS A 484 -31.40 -0.85 -12.77
C LYS A 484 -30.37 -1.34 -11.76
N GLU A 485 -30.53 -0.95 -10.49
CA GLU A 485 -29.62 -1.32 -9.39
C GLU A 485 -29.54 -2.84 -9.22
N ARG A 486 -30.67 -3.56 -9.32
CA ARG A 486 -30.69 -5.02 -9.27
C ARG A 486 -29.92 -5.65 -10.43
N ALA A 487 -30.10 -5.14 -11.65
CA ALA A 487 -29.45 -5.68 -12.83
C ALA A 487 -27.92 -5.50 -12.75
N GLU A 488 -27.47 -4.31 -12.35
CA GLU A 488 -26.05 -4.03 -12.09
C GLU A 488 -25.51 -4.95 -10.99
N HIS A 489 -26.22 -5.08 -9.86
CA HIS A 489 -25.80 -5.94 -8.75
C HIS A 489 -25.70 -7.42 -9.13
N ILE A 490 -26.67 -7.95 -9.88
CA ILE A 490 -26.64 -9.34 -10.34
C ILE A 490 -25.43 -9.59 -11.24
N MET A 491 -25.08 -8.64 -12.10
CA MET A 491 -23.89 -8.74 -12.93
C MET A 491 -22.60 -8.81 -12.08
N LEU A 492 -22.50 -8.01 -11.02
CA LEU A 492 -21.37 -8.06 -10.09
C LEU A 492 -21.27 -9.41 -9.37
N VAL A 493 -22.41 -9.92 -8.89
CA VAL A 493 -22.48 -11.25 -8.26
C VAL A 493 -22.00 -12.34 -9.21
N ASP A 494 -22.39 -12.28 -10.50
CA ASP A 494 -21.93 -13.28 -11.46
C ASP A 494 -20.43 -13.18 -11.75
N LEU A 495 -19.90 -11.95 -11.85
CA LEU A 495 -18.46 -11.71 -12.03
C LEU A 495 -17.65 -12.31 -10.87
N GLU A 496 -18.08 -12.09 -9.64
CA GLU A 496 -17.42 -12.63 -8.45
C GLU A 496 -17.56 -14.15 -8.33
N ARG A 497 -18.71 -14.72 -8.71
CA ARG A 497 -18.87 -16.18 -8.82
C ARG A 497 -17.87 -16.77 -9.82
N ASN A 498 -17.67 -16.10 -10.95
CA ASN A 498 -16.73 -16.53 -11.98
C ASN A 498 -15.28 -16.44 -11.48
N ASP A 499 -14.94 -15.38 -10.75
CA ASP A 499 -13.61 -15.22 -10.13
C ASP A 499 -13.33 -16.30 -9.09
N LEU A 500 -14.26 -16.53 -8.14
CA LEU A 500 -14.13 -17.61 -7.15
C LEU A 500 -14.11 -18.99 -7.80
N GLY A 501 -14.88 -19.19 -8.89
CA GLY A 501 -14.95 -20.45 -9.63
C GLY A 501 -13.62 -20.91 -10.22
N ARG A 502 -12.66 -20.00 -10.42
CA ARG A 502 -11.31 -20.33 -10.92
C ARG A 502 -10.45 -21.06 -9.89
N VAL A 503 -10.71 -20.85 -8.61
CA VAL A 503 -9.84 -21.29 -7.49
C VAL A 503 -10.57 -22.14 -6.45
N CYS A 504 -11.89 -22.17 -6.47
CA CYS A 504 -12.70 -22.97 -5.57
C CYS A 504 -12.99 -24.37 -6.13
N GLN A 505 -13.32 -25.30 -5.24
CA GLN A 505 -13.82 -26.62 -5.60
C GLN A 505 -15.12 -26.49 -6.39
N TRP A 506 -15.22 -27.26 -7.48
CA TRP A 506 -16.42 -27.28 -8.32
C TRP A 506 -17.67 -27.59 -7.49
N GLY A 507 -18.75 -26.84 -7.74
CA GLY A 507 -20.03 -26.99 -7.03
C GLY A 507 -20.07 -26.38 -5.62
N THR A 508 -18.97 -25.82 -5.09
CA THR A 508 -18.97 -25.19 -3.76
C THR A 508 -19.25 -23.69 -3.79
N VAL A 509 -19.04 -23.04 -4.94
CA VAL A 509 -19.32 -21.60 -5.11
C VAL A 509 -20.83 -21.38 -5.15
N LYS A 510 -21.35 -20.66 -4.15
CA LYS A 510 -22.79 -20.36 -4.01
C LYS A 510 -22.99 -18.93 -3.52
N VAL A 511 -24.17 -18.39 -3.82
CA VAL A 511 -24.64 -17.12 -3.28
C VAL A 511 -25.56 -17.46 -2.12
N ASP A 512 -25.13 -17.24 -0.88
CA ASP A 512 -25.92 -17.58 0.31
C ASP A 512 -26.75 -16.40 0.86
N GLU A 513 -26.43 -15.18 0.45
CA GLU A 513 -27.27 -13.98 0.58
C GLU A 513 -27.35 -13.28 -0.78
N LEU A 514 -28.56 -12.96 -1.26
CA LEU A 514 -28.77 -12.32 -2.56
C LEU A 514 -29.70 -11.11 -2.44
N LEU A 515 -29.22 -9.94 -2.87
CA LEU A 515 -30.00 -8.68 -2.92
C LEU A 515 -30.60 -8.31 -1.56
N THR A 516 -29.82 -8.47 -0.49
CA THR A 516 -30.21 -8.12 0.88
C THR A 516 -29.88 -6.66 1.15
N ILE A 517 -30.66 -5.99 2.01
CA ILE A 517 -30.35 -4.63 2.47
C ILE A 517 -29.45 -4.68 3.70
N GLU A 518 -28.29 -4.06 3.59
CA GLU A 518 -27.39 -3.83 4.73
C GLU A 518 -27.43 -2.36 5.15
N ARG A 519 -27.76 -2.11 6.41
CA ARG A 519 -27.91 -0.77 6.98
C ARG A 519 -26.64 -0.37 7.72
N TYR A 520 -26.04 0.74 7.30
CA TYR A 520 -24.96 1.44 8.00
C TYR A 520 -25.53 2.66 8.73
N SER A 521 -24.66 3.43 9.40
CA SER A 521 -25.09 4.58 10.21
C SER A 521 -25.81 5.66 9.40
N HIS A 522 -25.34 5.99 8.19
CA HIS A 522 -25.90 7.07 7.36
C HIS A 522 -26.46 6.61 6.01
N VAL A 523 -26.11 5.40 5.57
CA VAL A 523 -26.56 4.84 4.28
C VAL A 523 -26.99 3.39 4.43
N MET A 524 -27.73 2.89 3.43
CA MET A 524 -27.99 1.48 3.23
C MET A 524 -27.57 1.06 1.82
N HIS A 525 -27.16 -0.20 1.68
CA HIS A 525 -26.69 -0.76 0.42
C HIS A 525 -27.38 -2.08 0.09
N LEU A 526 -27.45 -2.38 -1.21
CA LEU A 526 -27.78 -3.71 -1.69
C LEU A 526 -26.51 -4.56 -1.64
N VAL A 527 -26.58 -5.68 -0.93
CA VAL A 527 -25.45 -6.59 -0.73
C VAL A 527 -25.84 -8.01 -1.11
N SER A 528 -24.84 -8.75 -1.56
CA SER A 528 -24.91 -10.20 -1.67
C SER A 528 -23.71 -10.80 -0.96
N ASN A 529 -23.71 -12.11 -0.77
CA ASN A 529 -22.54 -12.81 -0.26
C ASN A 529 -22.29 -14.03 -1.13
N VAL A 530 -21.08 -14.09 -1.71
CA VAL A 530 -20.64 -15.19 -2.56
C VAL A 530 -19.57 -15.95 -1.79
N VAL A 531 -19.85 -17.22 -1.50
CA VAL A 531 -18.97 -18.08 -0.71
C VAL A 531 -18.49 -19.26 -1.55
N GLY A 532 -17.32 -19.79 -1.22
CA GLY A 532 -16.76 -20.98 -1.85
C GLY A 532 -15.81 -21.71 -0.91
N THR A 533 -15.46 -22.95 -1.27
CA THR A 533 -14.39 -23.69 -0.61
C THR A 533 -13.19 -23.74 -1.53
N LEU A 534 -12.04 -23.22 -1.08
CA LEU A 534 -10.80 -23.21 -1.85
C LEU A 534 -10.42 -24.63 -2.28
N HIS A 535 -9.90 -24.78 -3.50
CA HIS A 535 -9.43 -26.06 -3.98
C HIS A 535 -8.25 -26.57 -3.12
N PRO A 536 -8.15 -27.87 -2.78
CA PRO A 536 -7.11 -28.37 -1.88
C PRO A 536 -5.68 -28.16 -2.38
N ASN A 537 -5.50 -28.04 -3.70
CA ASN A 537 -4.21 -27.76 -4.35
C ASN A 537 -3.96 -26.26 -4.59
N SER A 538 -4.84 -25.39 -4.10
CA SER A 538 -4.72 -23.94 -4.25
C SER A 538 -4.40 -23.30 -2.90
N ASP A 539 -3.55 -22.28 -2.93
CA ASP A 539 -3.16 -21.51 -1.75
C ASP A 539 -3.77 -20.09 -1.72
N THR A 540 -3.39 -19.28 -0.74
CA THR A 540 -3.90 -17.91 -0.60
C THR A 540 -3.42 -17.02 -1.76
N VAL A 541 -2.26 -17.32 -2.33
CA VAL A 541 -1.69 -16.57 -3.44
C VAL A 541 -2.46 -16.88 -4.73
N ASP A 542 -2.88 -18.13 -4.93
CA ASP A 542 -3.78 -18.50 -6.03
C ASP A 542 -5.15 -17.84 -5.87
N LEU A 543 -5.68 -17.75 -4.64
CA LEU A 543 -6.90 -17.00 -4.36
C LEU A 543 -6.77 -15.52 -4.77
N ILE A 544 -5.69 -14.84 -4.35
CA ILE A 544 -5.41 -13.45 -4.76
C ILE A 544 -5.35 -13.35 -6.29
N ARG A 545 -4.60 -14.24 -6.95
CA ARG A 545 -4.50 -14.27 -8.41
C ARG A 545 -5.86 -14.45 -9.10
N GLY A 546 -6.75 -15.25 -8.52
CA GLY A 546 -8.07 -15.54 -9.09
C GLY A 546 -9.05 -14.37 -9.03
N VAL A 547 -8.97 -13.54 -7.97
CA VAL A 547 -9.94 -12.46 -7.73
C VAL A 547 -9.42 -11.07 -8.09
N PHE A 548 -8.11 -10.86 -8.14
CA PHE A 548 -7.50 -9.54 -8.30
C PHE A 548 -7.34 -9.13 -9.79
N PRO A 549 -7.55 -7.84 -10.15
CA PRO A 549 -8.21 -6.81 -9.35
C PRO A 549 -9.73 -7.04 -9.28
N GLY A 550 -10.39 -6.35 -8.35
CA GLY A 550 -11.83 -6.51 -8.11
C GLY A 550 -12.67 -6.23 -9.35
N GLY A 551 -13.70 -7.05 -9.58
CA GLY A 551 -14.59 -6.91 -10.73
C GLY A 551 -15.35 -5.58 -10.78
N THR A 552 -15.78 -5.09 -9.62
CA THR A 552 -16.53 -3.83 -9.44
C THR A 552 -15.74 -2.59 -9.87
N ILE A 553 -14.41 -2.64 -9.76
CA ILE A 553 -13.50 -1.53 -10.09
C ILE A 553 -12.84 -1.66 -11.46
N THR A 554 -13.14 -2.72 -12.21
CA THR A 554 -12.67 -2.94 -13.59
C THR A 554 -13.82 -2.91 -14.58
N GLY A 555 -14.63 -3.97 -14.62
CA GLY A 555 -15.71 -4.19 -15.57
C GLY A 555 -15.80 -5.65 -16.02
N CYS A 556 -16.63 -5.90 -17.03
CA CYS A 556 -16.86 -7.23 -17.58
C CYS A 556 -16.84 -7.22 -19.12
N PRO A 557 -16.07 -8.10 -19.80
CA PRO A 557 -15.07 -9.04 -19.25
C PRO A 557 -13.81 -8.36 -18.70
N LYS A 558 -13.33 -8.81 -17.52
CA LYS A 558 -12.27 -8.15 -16.73
C LYS A 558 -11.03 -7.74 -17.53
N VAL A 559 -10.41 -8.68 -18.25
CA VAL A 559 -9.16 -8.43 -19.00
C VAL A 559 -9.34 -7.34 -20.06
N ARG A 560 -10.40 -7.43 -20.86
CA ARG A 560 -10.69 -6.45 -21.91
C ARG A 560 -10.98 -5.06 -21.33
N CYS A 561 -11.68 -5.00 -20.19
CA CYS A 561 -11.89 -3.73 -19.48
C CYS A 561 -10.58 -3.10 -19.02
N MET A 562 -9.62 -3.89 -18.53
CA MET A 562 -8.31 -3.38 -18.11
C MET A 562 -7.49 -2.82 -19.27
N GLU A 563 -7.52 -3.46 -20.44
CA GLU A 563 -6.89 -2.93 -21.67
C GLU A 563 -7.48 -1.56 -22.05
N ILE A 564 -8.82 -1.43 -21.99
CA ILE A 564 -9.53 -0.19 -22.29
C ILE A 564 -9.22 0.89 -21.24
N ILE A 565 -9.13 0.52 -19.95
CA ILE A 565 -8.74 1.45 -18.88
C ILE A 565 -7.34 2.01 -19.15
N GLU A 566 -6.37 1.15 -19.45
CA GLU A 566 -4.99 1.56 -19.78
C GLU A 566 -4.95 2.43 -21.04
N GLU A 567 -5.86 2.23 -21.99
CA GLU A 567 -5.99 3.11 -23.17
C GLU A 567 -6.55 4.49 -22.80
N LEU A 568 -7.62 4.53 -21.99
CA LEU A 568 -8.46 5.72 -21.79
C LEU A 568 -8.04 6.62 -20.61
N GLU A 569 -7.52 6.08 -19.51
CA GLU A 569 -7.14 6.87 -18.33
C GLU A 569 -5.75 7.49 -18.51
N PRO A 570 -5.48 8.75 -18.12
CA PRO A 570 -4.25 9.44 -18.50
C PRO A 570 -2.99 8.91 -17.80
N VAL A 571 -3.16 8.14 -16.73
CA VAL A 571 -2.13 7.68 -15.80
C VAL A 571 -2.49 6.29 -15.28
N LYS A 572 -1.50 5.51 -14.83
CA LYS A 572 -1.78 4.26 -14.12
C LYS A 572 -2.53 4.53 -12.82
N ARG A 573 -3.25 3.52 -12.34
CA ARG A 573 -4.00 3.59 -11.08
C ARG A 573 -3.10 3.38 -9.86
N ASN A 574 -1.95 2.72 -10.03
CA ASN A 574 -0.99 2.48 -8.96
C ASN A 574 -1.69 1.82 -7.75
N LEU A 575 -1.80 2.49 -6.62
CA LEU A 575 -2.44 1.96 -5.42
C LEU A 575 -3.97 2.09 -5.42
N PHE A 576 -4.54 3.06 -6.14
CA PHE A 576 -6.00 3.24 -6.21
C PHE A 576 -6.67 2.04 -6.87
N TYR A 577 -7.81 1.62 -6.34
CA TYR A 577 -8.53 0.42 -6.78
C TYR A 577 -7.75 -0.90 -6.62
N GLY A 578 -6.59 -0.86 -5.94
CA GLY A 578 -5.94 -2.04 -5.42
C GLY A 578 -6.68 -2.60 -4.21
N SER A 579 -5.94 -3.21 -3.30
CA SER A 579 -6.47 -3.79 -2.08
C SER A 579 -5.51 -3.68 -0.90
N CYS A 580 -6.03 -3.58 0.32
CA CYS A 580 -5.24 -3.63 1.54
C CYS A 580 -5.89 -4.52 2.59
N GLY A 581 -5.12 -4.90 3.60
CA GLY A 581 -5.60 -5.71 4.72
C GLY A 581 -4.49 -6.54 5.34
N TYR A 582 -4.76 -7.81 5.63
CA TYR A 582 -3.80 -8.69 6.29
C TYR A 582 -3.77 -10.11 5.71
N LEU A 583 -2.60 -10.74 5.84
CA LEU A 583 -2.34 -12.15 5.61
C LEU A 583 -1.73 -12.73 6.88
N ASP A 584 -2.43 -13.62 7.57
CA ASP A 584 -1.94 -14.17 8.84
C ASP A 584 -1.04 -15.41 8.64
N TRP A 585 -0.33 -15.82 9.69
CA TRP A 585 0.54 -17.02 9.63
C TRP A 585 -0.21 -18.34 9.42
N ARG A 586 -1.53 -18.36 9.61
CA ARG A 586 -2.39 -19.52 9.37
C ARG A 586 -2.80 -19.60 7.89
N GLY A 587 -2.47 -18.57 7.09
CA GLY A 587 -2.88 -18.43 5.71
C GLY A 587 -4.26 -17.77 5.54
N ASN A 588 -4.88 -17.29 6.62
CA ASN A 588 -6.11 -16.50 6.50
C ASN A 588 -5.80 -15.12 5.92
N LEU A 589 -6.75 -14.58 5.17
CA LEU A 589 -6.61 -13.34 4.42
C LEU A 589 -7.87 -12.53 4.60
N ASP A 590 -7.76 -11.22 4.77
CA ASP A 590 -8.88 -10.29 4.58
C ASP A 590 -8.34 -9.08 3.82
N LEU A 591 -8.96 -8.80 2.68
CA LEU A 591 -8.54 -7.78 1.73
C LEU A 591 -9.76 -6.96 1.31
N ASN A 592 -9.70 -5.64 1.48
CA ASN A 592 -10.72 -4.71 1.01
C ASN A 592 -10.23 -3.91 -0.20
N ILE A 593 -11.15 -3.43 -1.03
CA ILE A 593 -10.80 -2.64 -2.23
C ILE A 593 -10.43 -1.22 -1.83
N LEU A 594 -9.42 -0.62 -2.46
CA LEU A 594 -8.97 0.75 -2.21
C LEU A 594 -9.79 1.78 -3.00
N ILE A 595 -11.05 1.92 -2.61
CA ILE A 595 -11.98 2.99 -3.03
C ILE A 595 -12.22 3.96 -1.87
N ARG A 596 -12.69 5.18 -2.16
CA ARG A 596 -12.81 6.26 -1.17
C ARG A 596 -11.51 6.45 -0.38
N THR A 597 -10.39 6.40 -1.10
CA THR A 597 -9.04 6.39 -0.56
C THR A 597 -8.31 7.68 -0.95
N LEU A 598 -7.55 8.23 0.00
CA LEU A 598 -6.65 9.35 -0.18
C LEU A 598 -5.22 8.88 0.08
N LEU A 599 -4.31 9.27 -0.80
CA LEU A 599 -2.87 9.08 -0.63
C LEU A 599 -2.26 10.43 -0.24
N TYR A 600 -1.55 10.47 0.88
CA TYR A 600 -1.02 11.68 1.48
C TYR A 600 0.50 11.61 1.51
N SER A 601 1.16 12.68 1.09
CA SER A 601 2.61 12.86 1.23
C SER A 601 2.91 14.25 1.75
N ASP A 602 3.77 14.35 2.77
CA ASP A 602 4.22 15.64 3.26
C ASP A 602 4.98 16.41 2.15
N LEU A 603 4.78 17.73 2.08
CA LEU A 603 5.58 18.60 1.24
C LEU A 603 6.93 18.85 1.91
N LYS A 604 8.00 18.86 1.12
CA LYS A 604 9.38 18.93 1.62
C LYS A 604 9.73 20.25 2.31
N ASP A 605 9.02 21.33 1.99
CA ASP A 605 9.18 22.64 2.61
C ASP A 605 8.38 22.78 3.92
N CYS A 606 7.76 21.70 4.39
CA CYS A 606 6.88 21.65 5.57
C CYS A 606 5.73 22.68 5.50
N SER A 607 5.41 23.19 4.31
CA SER A 607 4.29 24.12 4.12
C SER A 607 2.92 23.43 4.20
N GLY A 608 2.93 22.10 4.15
CA GLY A 608 1.74 21.25 4.19
C GLY A 608 2.03 19.88 3.59
N ALA A 609 1.06 19.36 2.87
CA ALA A 609 1.08 18.07 2.21
C ALA A 609 0.36 18.13 0.86
N ILE A 610 0.74 17.21 -0.01
CA ILE A 610 0.04 16.89 -1.23
C ILE A 610 -0.81 15.65 -0.99
N VAL A 611 -2.04 15.68 -1.49
CA VAL A 611 -2.99 14.58 -1.37
C VAL A 611 -3.54 14.24 -2.73
N TRP A 612 -3.54 12.95 -3.05
CA TRP A 612 -4.20 12.42 -4.24
C TRP A 612 -5.44 11.64 -3.84
N GLY A 613 -6.49 11.75 -4.65
CA GLY A 613 -7.66 10.89 -4.57
C GLY A 613 -8.09 10.46 -5.97
N GLN A 614 -8.82 9.35 -6.06
CA GLN A 614 -9.32 8.85 -7.33
C GLN A 614 -10.77 8.38 -7.18
N VAL A 615 -11.62 8.86 -8.08
CA VAL A 615 -13.06 8.62 -8.10
C VAL A 615 -13.48 8.17 -9.48
N GLY A 616 -14.54 7.36 -9.57
CA GLY A 616 -14.95 6.82 -10.85
C GLY A 616 -16.41 6.40 -10.89
N ALA A 617 -16.82 5.93 -12.07
CA ALA A 617 -18.17 5.48 -12.35
C ALA A 617 -18.17 4.28 -13.31
N GLY A 618 -19.15 3.39 -13.10
CA GLY A 618 -19.43 2.28 -13.99
C GLY A 618 -20.14 2.78 -15.25
N ILE A 619 -19.50 2.62 -16.39
CA ILE A 619 -20.01 3.02 -17.71
C ILE A 619 -20.73 1.84 -18.35
N VAL A 620 -22.01 2.05 -18.64
CA VAL A 620 -22.90 1.10 -19.31
C VAL A 620 -23.46 1.71 -20.62
N ALA A 621 -24.18 0.91 -21.40
CA ALA A 621 -24.66 1.32 -22.73
C ALA A 621 -25.54 2.60 -22.71
N ASP A 622 -26.31 2.79 -21.64
CA ASP A 622 -27.21 3.93 -21.43
C ASP A 622 -26.60 5.07 -20.59
N SER A 623 -25.34 4.96 -20.14
CA SER A 623 -24.64 6.03 -19.42
C SER A 623 -24.64 7.34 -20.21
N ASP A 624 -24.90 8.44 -19.51
CA ASP A 624 -24.84 9.80 -20.06
C ASP A 624 -23.48 10.43 -19.73
N PRO A 625 -22.60 10.69 -20.72
CA PRO A 625 -21.23 11.13 -20.45
C PRO A 625 -21.10 12.36 -19.54
N GLU A 626 -22.03 13.30 -19.63
CA GLU A 626 -22.00 14.52 -18.82
C GLU A 626 -22.45 14.22 -17.39
N LYS A 627 -23.48 13.39 -17.20
CA LYS A 627 -23.91 12.97 -15.86
C LYS A 627 -22.84 12.16 -15.15
N GLU A 628 -22.12 11.28 -15.84
CA GLU A 628 -21.03 10.48 -15.25
C GLU A 628 -19.87 11.35 -14.73
N TRP A 629 -19.61 12.48 -15.40
CA TRP A 629 -18.64 13.46 -14.93
C TRP A 629 -19.08 14.08 -13.61
N TYR A 630 -20.31 14.59 -13.55
CA TYR A 630 -20.85 15.21 -12.32
C TYR A 630 -20.99 14.20 -11.18
N GLU A 631 -21.36 12.95 -11.47
CA GLU A 631 -21.38 11.88 -10.47
C GLU A 631 -19.99 11.62 -9.87
N SER A 632 -18.96 11.58 -10.72
CA SER A 632 -17.57 11.41 -10.26
C SER A 632 -17.14 12.57 -9.36
N LEU A 633 -17.48 13.81 -9.70
CA LEU A 633 -17.22 14.98 -8.85
C LEU A 633 -17.97 14.91 -7.51
N HIS A 634 -19.24 14.50 -7.51
CA HIS A 634 -20.01 14.31 -6.27
C HIS A 634 -19.37 13.24 -5.37
N LYS A 635 -18.85 12.14 -5.93
CA LYS A 635 -18.11 11.12 -5.17
C LYS A 635 -16.82 11.68 -4.55
N ALA A 636 -16.16 12.63 -5.20
CA ALA A 636 -14.97 13.29 -4.65
C ALA A 636 -15.30 14.24 -3.49
N GLN A 637 -16.50 14.81 -3.45
CA GLN A 637 -16.88 15.86 -2.49
C GLN A 637 -16.64 15.44 -1.02
N ALA A 638 -16.95 14.20 -0.66
CA ALA A 638 -16.73 13.73 0.71
C ALA A 638 -15.23 13.72 1.10
N GLN A 639 -14.37 13.36 0.14
CA GLN A 639 -12.91 13.40 0.34
C GLN A 639 -12.39 14.83 0.42
N LEU A 640 -12.90 15.72 -0.43
CA LEU A 640 -12.55 17.15 -0.40
C LEU A 640 -13.04 17.84 0.88
N ASN A 641 -14.21 17.46 1.39
CA ASN A 641 -14.72 17.94 2.69
C ASN A 641 -13.82 17.50 3.84
N ALA A 642 -13.34 16.24 3.81
CA ALA A 642 -12.37 15.74 4.79
C ALA A 642 -11.06 16.55 4.77
N LEU A 643 -10.58 16.91 3.57
CA LEU A 643 -9.38 17.75 3.41
C LEU A 643 -9.54 19.17 3.95
N ASN A 644 -10.78 19.65 4.10
CA ASN A 644 -11.09 20.94 4.71
C ASN A 644 -11.44 20.84 6.21
N LEU A 645 -11.51 19.62 6.78
CA LEU A 645 -12.09 19.32 8.09
C LEU A 645 -13.53 19.88 8.28
N ALA A 646 -14.27 20.04 7.17
CA ALA A 646 -15.50 20.86 7.11
C ALA A 646 -16.70 20.29 7.90
N GLU A 647 -16.77 18.99 8.14
CA GLU A 647 -17.92 18.33 8.82
C GLU A 647 -17.74 18.14 10.34
N ILE A 648 -16.66 18.66 10.93
CA ILE A 648 -16.50 18.61 12.39
C ILE A 648 -17.54 19.51 13.10
N PHE A 649 -18.16 20.47 12.41
CA PHE A 649 -18.96 21.54 13.02
C PHE A 649 -20.48 21.46 12.89
N TYR A 650 -21.07 20.55 12.10
CA TYR A 650 -22.54 20.48 11.99
C TYR A 650 -23.26 19.89 13.22
N HIS A 651 -22.51 19.37 14.21
CA HIS A 651 -23.08 18.78 15.44
C HIS A 651 -22.76 19.57 16.73
N SER A 652 -22.12 20.73 16.65
CA SER A 652 -21.87 21.60 17.82
C SER A 652 -22.84 22.78 17.95
N THR A 653 -23.90 22.83 17.14
CA THR A 653 -25.04 23.73 17.32
C THR A 653 -26.35 22.97 17.12
N PHE A 654 -26.85 22.36 18.19
CA PHE A 654 -28.27 22.28 18.52
C PHE A 654 -28.44 22.31 20.04
#